data_AF-A0A166EE48-F1
#
_entry.id   AF-A0A166EE48-F1
#
_cell.length_a   1.000
_cell.length_b   1.000
_cell.length_c   1.000
_cell.angle_alpha   90.00
_cell.angle_beta   90.00
_cell.angle_gamma   90.00
#
_symmetry.space_group_name_H-M   'P 1'
#
loop_
_entity.id
_entity.type
_entity.pdbx_description
1 polymer ?
#
loop_
_entity_poly.entity_id
_entity_poly.type
_entity_poly.pdbx_seq_one_letter_code
_entity_poly.pdbx_strand_id
1 'polypeptide(L)'
;MHRHVHNNLNIGFKYLPYSFIGDAITLTLANGKKVAASYHTLRLRKDLRLTYGQIISLARDFYGTYEPISDGATEEARGERFIAAFNTLANGEPHRLSEAMDILDVLQKEIDEVNEALDNHQNPSFVYSRLPDLSSELASITSGRKDIPGYVELARMNWDCFGEDALIAYRTGHSVAISKAINDDLEGAYAMNAFADRFLGSCFSAGFLRTSRRLLHLDNNIAADVCAKFMQDEDNAIGLSVTSRGKHSWKVYGNRRTLDSENEENLLHCVRALQSSADEIYAAYRTRRLPSKSPNNYTALKHVPLMASARSNQNFAPLFTFDNERRQQITSRNLRRFTTDWNFRSTILECETSGLWTRPISIDDVHHILPGTALAVVHGRGWDISVFCQRRDGRILQYQHYYGTWTNGVPPVFNAVLFTPLAAVSWNEGKCIRVYHLDENYIVQEYCTDTNASWYRGRLGDLGIKADHKTSIAAICHVGEAGNIYIRVYLQETDSNVIREYRWDGSTSSWSPCWSDLPVALRGTSLAAITHHTGHDIRLYYQTEDLTIREYRSKGNVWSPGHLDGGKTSGCAPIRVVRWEYWGGLDVQVYWQSQNDKMVGMQQTKAGWRYLQQPIGTLQTGNQFVLTSLDRGRSIRLYYQHRDSRLREMCCDHGSWFRGEFSS
;
A
#
# COMPACT_ATOMS: atom_id res chain seq x y z
N MET A 1 -26.56 -25.06 9.65
CA MET A 1 -26.12 -23.65 9.76
C MET A 1 -24.72 -23.51 10.40
N HIS A 2 -23.80 -24.47 10.17
CA HIS A 2 -22.45 -24.50 10.74
C HIS A 2 -21.43 -24.97 9.69
N ARG A 3 -20.99 -24.08 8.78
CA ARG A 3 -19.92 -24.42 7.81
C ARG A 3 -19.12 -23.24 7.22
N HIS A 4 -19.09 -22.06 7.87
CA HIS A 4 -18.41 -20.88 7.29
C HIS A 4 -17.37 -20.18 8.17
N VAL A 5 -16.84 -20.79 9.24
CA VAL A 5 -15.89 -20.10 10.14
C VAL A 5 -14.43 -20.58 10.03
N HIS A 6 -14.06 -21.42 9.05
CA HIS A 6 -12.72 -22.04 9.07
C HIS A 6 -11.66 -21.61 8.05
N ASN A 7 -11.88 -20.63 7.16
CA ASN A 7 -10.88 -20.38 6.09
C ASN A 7 -10.26 -18.98 5.92
N ASN A 8 -10.54 -17.95 6.74
CA ASN A 8 -10.02 -16.60 6.45
C ASN A 8 -9.38 -15.87 7.66
N LEU A 9 -8.40 -16.49 8.32
CA LEU A 9 -7.47 -15.75 9.18
C LEU A 9 -6.10 -15.73 8.51
N ASN A 10 -5.90 -14.79 7.57
CA ASN A 10 -4.59 -14.51 6.97
C ASN A 10 -3.70 -13.84 8.03
N ILE A 11 -2.95 -14.64 8.80
CA ILE A 11 -1.89 -14.15 9.68
C ILE A 11 -0.67 -13.81 8.82
N GLY A 12 -0.75 -12.69 8.10
CA GLY A 12 0.32 -12.19 7.24
C GLY A 12 1.18 -11.12 7.92
N PHE A 13 2.47 -11.40 8.11
CA PHE A 13 3.51 -10.42 8.46
C PHE A 13 4.29 -10.07 7.17
N LYS A 14 4.38 -8.78 6.77
CA LYS A 14 5.01 -8.36 5.50
C LYS A 14 6.54 -8.18 5.60
N TYR A 15 7.24 -8.40 4.48
CA TYR A 15 8.65 -8.83 4.44
C TYR A 15 9.63 -7.86 3.76
N LEU A 16 9.16 -7.03 2.83
CA LEU A 16 10.00 -6.21 1.95
C LEU A 16 11.14 -5.40 2.57
N PRO A 17 10.96 -4.75 3.73
CA PRO A 17 11.97 -3.86 4.28
C PRO A 17 13.28 -4.53 4.62
N TYR A 18 13.26 -5.82 4.96
CA TYR A 18 14.42 -6.46 5.56
C TYR A 18 15.53 -6.74 4.56
N SER A 19 15.18 -7.15 3.33
CA SER A 19 16.20 -7.28 2.26
C SER A 19 16.82 -5.93 1.98
N PHE A 20 15.99 -4.91 1.77
CA PHE A 20 16.45 -3.56 1.47
C PHE A 20 17.39 -3.01 2.54
N ILE A 21 17.02 -3.14 3.83
CA ILE A 21 17.85 -2.64 4.94
C ILE A 21 19.15 -3.46 5.04
N GLY A 22 19.09 -4.78 4.90
CA GLY A 22 20.27 -5.64 4.96
C GLY A 22 21.23 -5.41 3.79
N ASP A 23 20.71 -5.17 2.60
CA ASP A 23 21.49 -4.94 1.38
C ASP A 23 22.05 -3.51 1.30
N ALA A 24 21.54 -2.58 2.13
CA ALA A 24 22.05 -1.22 2.24
C ALA A 24 23.38 -1.10 3.01
N ILE A 25 23.84 -2.16 3.69
CA ILE A 25 25.11 -2.14 4.44
C ILE A 25 26.30 -2.49 3.55
N THR A 26 27.49 -2.19 4.07
CA THR A 26 28.78 -2.55 3.46
C THR A 26 29.46 -3.64 4.28
N LEU A 27 29.85 -4.72 3.63
CA LEU A 27 30.65 -5.79 4.22
C LEU A 27 32.14 -5.56 3.97
N THR A 28 32.98 -5.94 4.92
CA THR A 28 34.44 -5.93 4.75
C THR A 28 34.93 -7.37 4.59
N LEU A 29 35.51 -7.69 3.44
CA LEU A 29 35.98 -9.03 3.11
C LEU A 29 37.30 -9.34 3.83
N ALA A 30 37.71 -10.61 3.84
CA ALA A 30 38.93 -11.07 4.51
C ALA A 30 40.21 -10.35 4.03
N ASN A 31 40.23 -9.91 2.78
CA ASN A 31 41.32 -9.11 2.19
C ASN A 31 41.24 -7.60 2.52
N GLY A 32 40.28 -7.18 3.35
CA GLY A 32 40.04 -5.78 3.71
C GLY A 32 39.23 -4.98 2.69
N LYS A 33 38.84 -5.56 1.54
CA LYS A 33 38.02 -4.88 0.54
C LYS A 33 36.60 -4.66 1.09
N LYS A 34 36.08 -3.45 0.93
CA LYS A 34 34.69 -3.13 1.22
C LYS A 34 33.81 -3.36 0.00
N VAL A 35 32.68 -4.04 0.19
CA VAL A 35 31.68 -4.33 -0.86
C VAL A 35 30.28 -4.08 -0.32
N ALA A 36 29.37 -3.57 -1.16
CA ALA A 36 27.97 -3.48 -0.77
C ALA A 36 27.39 -4.90 -0.61
N ALA A 37 26.58 -5.10 0.43
CA ALA A 37 26.00 -6.40 0.75
C ALA A 37 25.10 -6.92 -0.38
N SER A 38 24.42 -6.02 -1.10
CA SER A 38 23.59 -6.33 -2.27
C SER A 38 24.34 -7.06 -3.40
N TYR A 39 25.64 -6.79 -3.57
CA TYR A 39 26.47 -7.37 -4.64
C TYR A 39 27.36 -8.52 -4.16
N HIS A 40 27.22 -8.95 -2.91
CA HIS A 40 28.06 -9.99 -2.33
C HIS A 40 27.25 -11.10 -1.69
N THR A 41 27.28 -12.27 -2.31
CA THR A 41 26.66 -13.48 -1.75
C THR A 41 27.58 -14.17 -0.76
N LEU A 42 27.04 -14.50 0.41
CA LEU A 42 27.67 -15.28 1.47
C LEU A 42 27.39 -16.77 1.26
N ARG A 43 28.40 -17.61 1.47
CA ARG A 43 28.23 -19.06 1.36
C ARG A 43 27.68 -19.63 2.67
N LEU A 44 26.45 -20.13 2.65
CA LEU A 44 25.85 -20.85 3.79
C LEU A 44 26.24 -22.34 3.76
N ARG A 45 26.22 -22.94 2.56
CA ARG A 45 26.72 -24.30 2.25
C ARG A 45 27.20 -24.35 0.80
N LYS A 46 27.67 -25.52 0.33
CA LYS A 46 28.35 -25.68 -0.98
C LYS A 46 27.54 -25.14 -2.17
N ASP A 47 26.22 -25.26 -2.10
CA ASP A 47 25.21 -25.02 -3.14
C ASP A 47 24.22 -23.90 -2.79
N LEU A 48 24.33 -23.26 -1.61
CA LEU A 48 23.46 -22.14 -1.20
C LEU A 48 24.30 -20.89 -0.93
N ARG A 49 24.07 -19.88 -1.77
CA ARG A 49 24.66 -18.55 -1.65
C ARG A 49 23.56 -17.51 -1.65
N LEU A 50 23.58 -16.62 -0.67
CA LEU A 50 22.56 -15.58 -0.47
C LEU A 50 23.23 -14.26 -0.11
N THR A 51 22.65 -13.13 -0.50
CA THR A 51 23.09 -11.82 0.00
C THR A 51 22.75 -11.69 1.49
N TYR A 52 23.34 -10.68 2.14
CA TYR A 52 23.01 -10.37 3.53
C TYR A 52 21.50 -10.09 3.70
N GLY A 53 20.92 -9.23 2.85
CA GLY A 53 19.50 -8.90 2.88
C GLY A 53 18.58 -10.09 2.62
N GLN A 54 18.94 -10.99 1.71
CA GLN A 54 18.18 -12.21 1.47
C GLN A 54 18.12 -13.10 2.71
N ILE A 55 19.24 -13.27 3.44
CA ILE A 55 19.25 -14.04 4.69
C ILE A 55 18.36 -13.38 5.74
N ILE A 56 18.41 -12.06 5.90
CA ILE A 56 17.52 -11.35 6.83
C ILE A 56 16.05 -11.63 6.45
N SER A 57 15.68 -11.50 5.17
CA SER A 57 14.29 -11.72 4.71
C SER A 57 13.77 -13.12 4.95
N LEU A 58 14.65 -14.12 4.90
CA LEU A 58 14.30 -15.53 5.10
C LEU A 58 14.28 -15.93 6.59
N ALA A 59 15.13 -15.33 7.40
CA ALA A 59 15.26 -15.63 8.82
C ALA A 59 13.94 -15.41 9.58
N ARG A 60 13.63 -16.34 10.49
CA ARG A 60 12.45 -16.37 11.36
C ARG A 60 11.12 -16.60 10.66
N ASP A 61 10.81 -15.86 9.60
CA ASP A 61 9.48 -15.96 8.95
C ASP A 61 9.34 -17.26 8.17
N PHE A 62 10.44 -17.75 7.59
CA PHE A 62 10.45 -18.95 6.76
C PHE A 62 11.39 -20.02 7.30
N TYR A 63 12.39 -19.65 8.09
CA TYR A 63 13.37 -20.58 8.65
C TYR A 63 13.57 -20.31 10.14
N GLY A 64 13.32 -21.33 10.95
CA GLY A 64 13.32 -21.30 12.41
C GLY A 64 12.85 -22.64 12.98
N THR A 65 12.76 -22.75 14.29
CA THR A 65 12.34 -23.98 15.00
C THR A 65 11.06 -23.74 15.80
N TYR A 66 10.51 -24.81 16.39
CA TYR A 66 9.42 -24.74 17.37
C TYR A 66 9.85 -24.16 18.74
N GLU A 67 11.15 -23.90 18.91
CA GLU A 67 11.74 -23.45 20.16
C GLU A 67 12.30 -22.03 20.02
N PRO A 68 11.57 -21.01 20.48
CA PRO A 68 12.06 -19.64 20.45
C PRO A 68 13.39 -19.49 21.17
N ILE A 69 14.26 -18.67 20.58
CA ILE A 69 15.64 -18.46 21.00
C ILE A 69 15.67 -17.87 22.41
N SER A 70 14.83 -16.86 22.66
CA SER A 70 14.81 -16.15 23.95
C SER A 70 14.36 -17.00 25.14
N ASP A 71 13.68 -18.12 24.88
CA ASP A 71 13.18 -19.04 25.92
C ASP A 71 14.27 -19.95 26.51
N GLY A 72 15.48 -19.97 25.93
CA GLY A 72 16.61 -20.70 26.52
C GLY A 72 16.93 -20.18 27.92
N ALA A 73 17.05 -21.08 28.90
CA ALA A 73 17.27 -20.72 30.30
C ALA A 73 18.67 -20.12 30.57
N THR A 74 19.67 -20.53 29.78
CA THR A 74 21.06 -20.05 29.86
C THR A 74 21.52 -19.47 28.53
N GLU A 75 22.65 -18.74 28.51
CA GLU A 75 23.21 -18.20 27.27
C GLU A 75 23.57 -19.31 26.28
N GLU A 76 24.06 -20.45 26.77
CA GLU A 76 24.39 -21.64 25.98
C GLU A 76 23.14 -22.23 25.34
N ALA A 77 22.08 -22.46 26.11
CA ALA A 77 20.83 -23.01 25.61
C ALA A 77 20.20 -22.09 24.53
N ARG A 78 20.27 -20.77 24.71
CA ARG A 78 19.84 -19.81 23.69
C ARG A 78 20.72 -19.91 22.44
N GLY A 79 22.03 -20.04 22.61
CA GLY A 79 22.99 -20.22 21.51
C GLY A 79 22.71 -21.47 20.70
N GLU A 80 22.44 -22.60 21.36
CA GLU A 80 22.06 -23.86 20.70
C GLU A 80 20.76 -23.71 19.90
N ARG A 81 19.74 -23.07 20.47
CA ARG A 81 18.48 -22.78 19.76
C ARG A 81 18.68 -21.87 18.56
N PHE A 82 19.50 -20.84 18.69
CA PHE A 82 19.85 -19.97 17.56
C PHE A 82 20.55 -20.75 16.44
N ILE A 83 21.53 -21.58 16.77
CA ILE A 83 22.25 -22.42 15.80
C ILE A 83 21.28 -23.39 15.12
N ALA A 84 20.37 -24.02 15.88
CA ALA A 84 19.35 -24.91 15.33
C ALA A 84 18.43 -24.16 14.35
N ALA A 85 17.96 -22.96 14.70
CA ALA A 85 17.15 -22.11 13.83
C ALA A 85 17.91 -21.71 12.55
N PHE A 86 19.16 -21.24 12.66
CA PHE A 86 20.00 -20.91 11.51
C PHE A 86 20.21 -22.12 10.58
N ASN A 87 20.42 -23.31 11.16
CA ASN A 87 20.67 -24.53 10.41
C ASN A 87 19.46 -25.01 9.61
N THR A 88 18.23 -24.59 9.96
CA THR A 88 17.04 -24.87 9.13
C THR A 88 17.15 -24.25 7.73
N LEU A 89 17.87 -23.12 7.61
CA LEU A 89 18.24 -22.49 6.34
C LEU A 89 19.58 -23.01 5.82
N ALA A 90 20.62 -22.96 6.66
CA ALA A 90 22.00 -23.15 6.21
C ALA A 90 22.37 -24.63 5.93
N ASN A 91 21.75 -25.57 6.62
CA ASN A 91 22.11 -27.00 6.61
C ASN A 91 20.89 -27.92 6.38
N GLY A 92 19.78 -27.39 5.87
CA GLY A 92 18.59 -28.18 5.57
C GLY A 92 18.75 -29.15 4.39
N GLU A 93 17.74 -29.99 4.16
CA GLU A 93 17.71 -30.94 3.03
C GLU A 93 17.90 -30.25 1.66
N PRO A 94 18.37 -30.94 0.60
CA PRO A 94 18.62 -30.33 -0.71
C PRO A 94 17.44 -29.56 -1.32
N HIS A 95 16.20 -29.99 -1.08
CA HIS A 95 14.99 -29.29 -1.55
C HIS A 95 14.77 -27.92 -0.88
N ARG A 96 15.47 -27.63 0.22
CA ARG A 96 15.41 -26.33 0.90
C ARG A 96 16.03 -25.21 0.07
N LEU A 97 16.95 -25.54 -0.84
CA LEU A 97 17.52 -24.57 -1.77
C LEU A 97 16.45 -24.03 -2.72
N SER A 98 15.71 -24.90 -3.40
CA SER A 98 14.64 -24.49 -4.32
C SER A 98 13.54 -23.75 -3.57
N GLU A 99 13.14 -24.25 -2.39
CA GLU A 99 12.13 -23.59 -1.55
C GLU A 99 12.55 -22.16 -1.16
N ALA A 100 13.81 -21.94 -0.76
CA ALA A 100 14.30 -20.61 -0.43
C ALA A 100 14.24 -19.65 -1.63
N MET A 101 14.57 -20.14 -2.83
CA MET A 101 14.50 -19.35 -4.06
C MET A 101 13.04 -19.06 -4.46
N ASP A 102 12.13 -20.03 -4.36
CA ASP A 102 10.71 -19.83 -4.62
C ASP A 102 10.11 -18.75 -3.69
N ILE A 103 10.50 -18.76 -2.41
CA ILE A 103 10.10 -17.72 -1.46
C ILE A 103 10.65 -16.36 -1.87
N LEU A 104 11.95 -16.29 -2.19
CA LEU A 104 12.58 -15.04 -2.62
C LEU A 104 11.95 -14.48 -3.91
N ASP A 105 11.58 -15.33 -4.86
CA ASP A 105 10.89 -14.92 -6.10
C ASP A 105 9.52 -14.31 -5.79
N VAL A 106 8.77 -14.87 -4.83
CA VAL A 106 7.50 -14.27 -4.38
C VAL A 106 7.74 -12.92 -3.69
N LEU A 107 8.76 -12.83 -2.84
CA LEU A 107 9.11 -11.56 -2.18
C LEU A 107 9.60 -10.50 -3.17
N GLN A 108 10.28 -10.91 -4.24
CA GLN A 108 10.80 -10.03 -5.29
C GLN A 108 9.67 -9.30 -6.02
N LYS A 109 8.48 -9.92 -6.15
CA LYS A 109 7.28 -9.25 -6.73
C LYS A 109 6.93 -7.96 -5.99
N GLU A 110 6.96 -7.96 -4.65
CA GLU A 110 6.72 -6.73 -3.88
C GLU A 110 7.88 -5.72 -4.09
N ILE A 111 9.13 -6.17 -4.31
CA ILE A 111 10.32 -5.31 -4.44
C ILE A 111 10.25 -4.58 -5.76
N ASP A 112 9.93 -5.30 -6.83
CA ASP A 112 9.81 -4.76 -8.18
C ASP A 112 8.71 -3.70 -8.25
N GLU A 113 7.57 -3.95 -7.60
CA GLU A 113 6.45 -3.00 -7.54
C GLU A 113 6.81 -1.70 -6.80
N VAL A 114 7.63 -1.78 -5.76
CA VAL A 114 8.10 -0.61 -4.99
C VAL A 114 9.22 0.13 -5.73
N ASN A 115 10.15 -0.58 -6.37
CA ASN A 115 11.18 0.03 -7.20
C ASN A 115 10.56 0.76 -8.40
N GLU A 116 9.60 0.13 -9.08
CA GLU A 116 8.82 0.77 -10.15
C GLU A 116 8.14 2.06 -9.65
N ALA A 117 7.60 2.05 -8.42
CA ALA A 117 7.01 3.24 -7.82
C ALA A 117 8.03 4.36 -7.60
N LEU A 118 9.22 4.03 -7.09
CA LEU A 118 10.31 4.97 -6.85
C LEU A 118 10.82 5.57 -8.17
N ASP A 119 11.03 4.73 -9.19
CA ASP A 119 11.46 5.16 -10.53
C ASP A 119 10.43 6.10 -11.18
N ASN A 120 9.15 5.87 -10.89
CA ASN A 120 8.05 6.72 -11.34
C ASN A 120 7.77 7.92 -10.42
N HIS A 121 8.62 8.22 -9.44
CA HIS A 121 8.45 9.32 -8.48
C HIS A 121 7.12 9.27 -7.70
N GLN A 122 6.64 8.07 -7.38
CA GLN A 122 5.45 7.83 -6.56
C GLN A 122 5.83 7.64 -5.09
N ASN A 123 4.85 7.82 -4.20
CA ASN A 123 5.02 7.51 -2.78
C ASN A 123 4.90 5.98 -2.54
N PRO A 124 5.96 5.30 -2.05
CA PRO A 124 5.94 3.85 -1.83
C PRO A 124 4.83 3.36 -0.91
N SER A 125 4.37 4.18 0.03
CA SER A 125 3.43 3.72 1.06
C SER A 125 1.99 3.64 0.61
N PHE A 126 1.68 4.34 -0.49
CA PHE A 126 0.47 4.12 -1.25
C PHE A 126 0.52 2.82 -2.08
N VAL A 127 1.70 2.46 -2.59
CA VAL A 127 1.90 1.19 -3.30
C VAL A 127 1.73 0.02 -2.34
N TYR A 128 2.34 0.08 -1.14
CA TYR A 128 2.15 -0.95 -0.11
C TYR A 128 0.70 -1.20 0.29
N SER A 129 -0.17 -0.19 0.20
CA SER A 129 -1.61 -0.35 0.48
C SER A 129 -2.39 -1.02 -0.65
N ARG A 130 -1.85 -1.03 -1.86
CA ARG A 130 -2.47 -1.59 -3.08
C ARG A 130 -1.92 -2.94 -3.50
N LEU A 131 -0.76 -3.32 -2.98
CA LEU A 131 -0.15 -4.62 -3.26
C LEU A 131 -1.07 -5.77 -2.82
N PRO A 132 -1.21 -6.83 -3.64
CA PRO A 132 -1.94 -8.03 -3.26
C PRO A 132 -1.33 -8.68 -2.01
N ASP A 133 -2.14 -9.46 -1.30
CA ASP A 133 -1.67 -10.22 -0.15
C ASP A 133 -1.02 -11.53 -0.60
N LEU A 134 0.31 -11.61 -0.46
CA LEU A 134 1.11 -12.79 -0.83
C LEU A 134 1.11 -13.89 0.24
N SER A 135 0.46 -13.67 1.39
CA SER A 135 0.51 -14.59 2.54
C SER A 135 0.07 -16.01 2.19
N SER A 136 -0.94 -16.17 1.32
CA SER A 136 -1.43 -17.48 0.92
C SER A 136 -0.46 -18.23 0.00
N GLU A 137 0.22 -17.52 -0.91
CA GLU A 137 1.26 -18.10 -1.78
C GLU A 137 2.45 -18.58 -0.93
N LEU A 138 2.89 -17.76 0.02
CA LEU A 138 3.99 -18.06 0.94
C LEU A 138 3.66 -19.20 1.91
N ALA A 139 2.43 -19.24 2.43
CA ALA A 139 1.95 -20.36 3.24
C ALA A 139 1.92 -21.67 2.44
N SER A 140 1.57 -21.61 1.15
CA SER A 140 1.56 -22.77 0.27
C SER A 140 2.96 -23.32 0.03
N ILE A 141 3.95 -22.45 -0.25
CA ILE A 141 5.34 -22.87 -0.48
C ILE A 141 5.92 -23.64 0.71
N THR A 142 5.61 -23.18 1.92
CA THR A 142 6.11 -23.80 3.16
C THR A 142 5.18 -24.89 3.73
N SER A 143 4.11 -25.24 3.02
CA SER A 143 3.15 -26.25 3.47
C SER A 143 3.74 -27.66 3.39
N GLY A 144 3.35 -28.53 4.32
CA GLY A 144 3.76 -29.95 4.29
C GLY A 144 5.15 -30.26 4.85
N ARG A 145 5.87 -29.26 5.39
CA ARG A 145 7.10 -29.47 6.16
C ARG A 145 6.82 -30.37 7.38
N LYS A 146 7.73 -31.32 7.67
CA LYS A 146 7.59 -32.27 8.79
C LYS A 146 8.66 -32.09 9.88
N ASP A 147 9.77 -31.51 9.50
CA ASP A 147 11.04 -31.38 10.22
C ASP A 147 11.22 -29.99 10.86
N ILE A 148 10.66 -28.95 10.24
CA ILE A 148 10.69 -27.56 10.73
C ILE A 148 9.30 -26.94 10.55
N PRO A 149 8.94 -25.92 11.34
CA PRO A 149 7.66 -25.24 11.21
C PRO A 149 7.46 -24.56 9.85
N GLY A 150 6.20 -24.54 9.39
CA GLY A 150 5.76 -23.75 8.23
C GLY A 150 5.58 -22.26 8.55
N TYR A 151 5.33 -21.45 7.52
CA TYR A 151 5.16 -19.99 7.64
C TYR A 151 4.14 -19.59 8.73
N VAL A 152 2.95 -20.21 8.71
CA VAL A 152 1.88 -19.91 9.68
C VAL A 152 2.23 -20.36 11.09
N GLU A 153 3.00 -21.43 11.24
CA GLU A 153 3.41 -21.95 12.55
C GLU A 153 4.48 -21.06 13.19
N LEU A 154 5.48 -20.65 12.40
CA LEU A 154 6.50 -19.67 12.81
C LEU A 154 5.86 -18.33 13.23
N ALA A 155 4.88 -17.87 12.46
CA ALA A 155 4.09 -16.67 12.77
C ALA A 155 3.39 -16.73 14.14
N ARG A 156 3.00 -17.92 14.61
CA ARG A 156 2.34 -18.11 15.92
C ARG A 156 3.30 -18.03 17.11
N MET A 157 4.58 -18.38 16.93
CA MET A 157 5.59 -18.44 18.00
C MET A 157 6.68 -17.37 17.88
N ASN A 158 6.36 -16.25 17.22
CA ASN A 158 7.33 -15.22 16.84
C ASN A 158 7.66 -14.17 17.92
N TRP A 159 7.49 -14.47 19.20
CA TRP A 159 7.76 -13.49 20.26
C TRP A 159 9.22 -13.05 20.32
N ASP A 160 10.17 -13.83 19.78
CA ASP A 160 11.55 -13.41 19.52
C ASP A 160 11.69 -12.12 18.69
N CYS A 161 10.62 -11.60 18.09
CA CYS A 161 10.64 -10.31 17.39
C CYS A 161 10.14 -9.14 18.22
N PHE A 162 9.69 -9.35 19.46
CA PHE A 162 8.99 -8.34 20.25
C PHE A 162 9.82 -7.91 21.47
N GLY A 163 9.86 -6.60 21.70
CA GLY A 163 10.41 -6.02 22.92
C GLY A 163 11.81 -6.54 23.30
N GLU A 164 11.94 -6.99 24.55
CA GLU A 164 13.20 -7.51 25.09
C GLU A 164 13.61 -8.85 24.48
N ASP A 165 12.65 -9.66 24.01
CA ASP A 165 12.93 -10.96 23.39
C ASP A 165 13.72 -10.80 22.09
N ALA A 166 13.41 -9.76 21.31
CA ALA A 166 14.19 -9.39 20.13
C ALA A 166 15.63 -9.02 20.46
N LEU A 167 15.84 -8.31 21.58
CA LEU A 167 17.18 -7.99 22.04
C LEU A 167 17.94 -9.24 22.50
N ILE A 168 17.27 -10.17 23.17
CA ILE A 168 17.86 -11.44 23.59
C ILE A 168 18.25 -12.26 22.35
N ALA A 169 17.32 -12.48 21.42
CA ALA A 169 17.56 -13.26 20.20
C ALA A 169 18.69 -12.66 19.35
N TYR A 170 18.70 -11.34 19.16
CA TYR A 170 19.80 -10.64 18.48
C TYR A 170 21.14 -10.83 19.20
N ARG A 171 21.22 -10.54 20.50
CA ARG A 171 22.48 -10.63 21.26
C ARG A 171 23.03 -12.05 21.23
N THR A 172 22.17 -13.05 21.41
CA THR A 172 22.54 -14.46 21.32
C THR A 172 23.11 -14.78 19.94
N GLY A 173 22.38 -14.47 18.86
CA GLY A 173 22.83 -14.77 17.50
C GLY A 173 24.12 -14.05 17.10
N HIS A 174 24.22 -12.77 17.46
CA HIS A 174 25.42 -11.96 17.24
C HIS A 174 26.63 -12.52 18.00
N SER A 175 26.44 -13.01 19.23
CA SER A 175 27.51 -13.64 20.03
C SER A 175 28.01 -14.94 19.39
N VAL A 176 27.09 -15.76 18.87
CA VAL A 176 27.43 -16.97 18.12
C VAL A 176 28.19 -16.62 16.85
N ALA A 177 27.74 -15.60 16.10
CA ALA A 177 28.42 -15.12 14.90
C ALA A 177 29.83 -14.59 15.18
N ILE A 178 30.02 -13.81 16.25
CA ILE A 178 31.35 -13.37 16.72
C ILE A 178 32.25 -14.59 16.99
N SER A 179 31.74 -15.61 17.68
CA SER A 179 32.49 -16.82 17.99
C SER A 179 32.91 -17.56 16.71
N LYS A 180 32.05 -17.58 15.70
CA LYS A 180 32.36 -18.11 14.37
C LYS A 180 33.45 -17.30 13.68
N ALA A 181 33.39 -15.97 13.76
CA ALA A 181 34.37 -15.05 13.17
C ALA A 181 35.78 -15.23 13.76
N ILE A 182 35.89 -15.39 15.08
CA ILE A 182 37.17 -15.61 15.77
C ILE A 182 37.83 -16.92 15.31
N ASN A 183 37.04 -17.92 14.93
CA ASN A 183 37.48 -19.22 14.41
C ASN A 183 37.76 -19.24 12.90
N ASP A 184 38.11 -18.09 12.31
CA ASP A 184 38.51 -17.93 10.89
C ASP A 184 37.42 -18.13 9.83
N ASP A 185 36.14 -18.15 10.21
CA ASP A 185 35.03 -18.29 9.25
C ASP A 185 34.23 -16.98 9.14
N LEU A 186 34.78 -16.03 8.38
CA LEU A 186 34.15 -14.71 8.19
C LEU A 186 32.84 -14.78 7.40
N GLU A 187 32.79 -15.56 6.32
CA GLU A 187 31.56 -15.68 5.52
C GLU A 187 30.44 -16.36 6.33
N GLY A 188 30.75 -17.46 7.04
CA GLY A 188 29.79 -18.12 7.91
C GLY A 188 29.35 -17.24 9.08
N ALA A 189 30.27 -16.44 9.64
CA ALA A 189 29.94 -15.46 10.67
C ALA A 189 29.01 -14.37 10.15
N TYR A 190 29.25 -13.82 8.95
CA TYR A 190 28.33 -12.85 8.35
C TYR A 190 26.96 -13.45 8.06
N ALA A 191 26.89 -14.69 7.60
CA ALA A 191 25.61 -15.36 7.35
C ALA A 191 24.81 -15.57 8.66
N MET A 192 25.47 -16.03 9.73
CA MET A 192 24.85 -16.12 11.05
C MET A 192 24.45 -14.73 11.57
N ASN A 193 25.27 -13.71 11.35
CA ASN A 193 24.96 -12.36 11.78
C ASN A 193 23.76 -11.76 11.05
N ALA A 194 23.64 -12.00 9.74
CA ALA A 194 22.45 -11.60 8.98
C ALA A 194 21.18 -12.25 9.55
N PHE A 195 21.25 -13.54 9.91
CA PHE A 195 20.13 -14.24 10.55
C PHE A 195 19.79 -13.61 11.93
N ALA A 196 20.79 -13.18 12.70
CA ALA A 196 20.60 -12.47 13.97
C ALA A 196 20.05 -11.04 13.79
N ASP A 197 20.49 -10.33 12.76
CA ASP A 197 20.09 -8.96 12.44
C ASP A 197 18.61 -8.84 12.06
N ARG A 198 17.95 -9.95 11.70
CA ARG A 198 16.49 -10.01 11.59
C ARG A 198 15.78 -9.59 12.87
N PHE A 199 16.32 -9.98 14.01
CA PHE A 199 15.79 -9.60 15.33
C PHE A 199 16.19 -8.17 15.69
N LEU A 200 17.42 -7.74 15.34
CA LEU A 200 17.85 -6.35 15.49
C LEU A 200 16.94 -5.37 14.72
N GLY A 201 16.63 -5.68 13.46
CA GLY A 201 15.74 -4.89 12.63
C GLY A 201 14.31 -4.84 13.18
N SER A 202 13.86 -5.87 13.90
CA SER A 202 12.55 -5.86 14.57
C SER A 202 12.48 -4.81 15.68
N CYS A 203 13.60 -4.46 16.31
CA CYS A 203 13.67 -3.38 17.30
C CYS A 203 13.43 -1.97 16.71
N PHE A 204 13.30 -1.83 15.39
CA PHE A 204 12.98 -0.56 14.72
C PHE A 204 11.53 -0.50 14.20
N SER A 205 10.67 -1.44 14.61
CA SER A 205 9.24 -1.46 14.25
C SER A 205 8.37 -1.12 15.46
N ALA A 206 7.52 -0.09 15.32
CA ALA A 206 6.61 0.35 16.39
C ALA A 206 5.82 -0.79 17.07
N GLY A 207 5.15 -1.63 16.27
CA GLY A 207 4.35 -2.75 16.76
C GLY A 207 5.17 -3.82 17.46
N PHE A 208 6.43 -4.03 17.09
CA PHE A 208 7.32 -4.96 17.80
C PHE A 208 7.80 -4.40 19.15
N LEU A 209 7.87 -3.08 19.31
CA LEU A 209 8.33 -2.46 20.56
C LEU A 209 7.27 -2.49 21.67
N ARG A 210 6.00 -2.25 21.31
CA ARG A 210 4.92 -1.99 22.29
C ARG A 210 3.91 -3.13 22.43
N THR A 211 3.72 -4.00 21.44
CA THR A 211 2.78 -5.14 21.54
C THR A 211 3.23 -6.14 22.60
N SER A 212 2.36 -6.46 23.56
CA SER A 212 2.60 -7.43 24.63
C SER A 212 2.47 -8.89 24.14
N ARG A 213 3.23 -9.26 23.12
CA ARG A 213 3.09 -10.53 22.37
C ARG A 213 3.09 -11.77 23.24
N ARG A 214 4.06 -11.90 24.16
CA ARG A 214 4.16 -13.04 25.08
C ARG A 214 2.94 -13.15 25.99
N LEU A 215 2.56 -12.03 26.61
CA LEU A 215 1.42 -11.97 27.53
C LEU A 215 0.15 -12.47 26.85
N LEU A 216 -0.12 -12.00 25.62
CA LEU A 216 -1.28 -12.41 24.85
C LEU A 216 -1.20 -13.90 24.43
N HIS A 217 0.00 -14.41 24.14
CA HIS A 217 0.14 -15.80 23.68
C HIS A 217 -0.02 -16.88 24.78
N LEU A 218 -0.01 -16.52 26.07
CA LEU A 218 -0.03 -17.48 27.19
C LEU A 218 -1.18 -18.50 27.12
N ASP A 219 -2.31 -18.12 26.53
CA ASP A 219 -3.50 -19.00 26.42
C ASP A 219 -3.42 -20.02 25.26
N ASN A 220 -2.32 -20.04 24.49
CA ASN A 220 -2.14 -20.84 23.26
C ASN A 220 -3.36 -20.75 22.32
N ASN A 221 -3.95 -19.55 22.25
CA ASN A 221 -5.19 -19.27 21.57
C ASN A 221 -4.93 -18.45 20.32
N ILE A 222 -5.32 -18.97 19.14
CA ILE A 222 -5.18 -18.26 17.86
C ILE A 222 -5.85 -16.88 17.91
N ALA A 223 -6.97 -16.73 18.64
CA ALA A 223 -7.63 -15.44 18.79
C ALA A 223 -6.75 -14.40 19.51
N ALA A 224 -5.88 -14.84 20.42
CA ALA A 224 -4.94 -13.96 21.09
C ALA A 224 -3.80 -13.51 20.16
N ASP A 225 -3.34 -14.39 19.27
CA ASP A 225 -2.36 -14.06 18.23
C ASP A 225 -2.92 -13.01 17.24
N VAL A 226 -4.20 -13.14 16.88
CA VAL A 226 -4.91 -12.16 16.03
C VAL A 226 -5.07 -10.83 16.76
N CYS A 227 -5.38 -10.84 18.05
CA CYS A 227 -5.43 -9.61 18.87
C CYS A 227 -4.06 -8.91 18.91
N ALA A 228 -2.98 -9.66 19.16
CA ALA A 228 -1.62 -9.12 19.11
C ALA A 228 -1.31 -8.50 17.74
N LYS A 229 -1.77 -9.14 16.66
CA LYS A 229 -1.63 -8.61 15.30
C LYS A 229 -2.39 -7.29 15.11
N PHE A 230 -3.60 -7.13 15.63
CA PHE A 230 -4.31 -5.85 15.56
C PHE A 230 -3.55 -4.71 16.24
N MET A 231 -3.04 -4.93 17.46
CA MET A 231 -2.22 -3.92 18.13
C MET A 231 -0.94 -3.61 17.36
N GLN A 232 -0.27 -4.65 16.86
CA GLN A 232 0.95 -4.51 16.09
C GLN A 232 0.71 -3.70 14.80
N ASP A 233 -0.37 -3.99 14.06
CA ASP A 233 -0.72 -3.30 12.83
C ASP A 233 -1.09 -1.82 13.07
N GLU A 234 -1.81 -1.53 14.17
CA GLU A 234 -2.13 -0.16 14.60
C GLU A 234 -0.86 0.63 14.91
N ASP A 235 0.01 0.08 15.74
CA ASP A 235 1.25 0.72 16.17
C ASP A 235 2.20 0.95 14.99
N ASN A 236 2.33 -0.05 14.10
CA ASN A 236 3.14 0.03 12.90
C ASN A 236 2.66 1.12 11.93
N ALA A 237 1.36 1.38 11.85
CA ALA A 237 0.82 2.37 10.93
C ALA A 237 0.87 3.79 11.49
N ILE A 238 0.43 3.98 12.74
CA ILE A 238 0.38 5.31 13.38
C ILE A 238 1.77 5.78 13.80
N GLY A 239 2.63 4.85 14.21
CA GLY A 239 3.99 5.06 14.65
C GLY A 239 4.12 5.55 16.10
N LEU A 240 5.26 5.27 16.73
CA LEU A 240 5.56 5.62 18.12
C LEU A 240 6.71 6.61 18.18
N SER A 241 6.63 7.58 19.08
CA SER A 241 7.76 8.43 19.42
C SER A 241 8.70 7.66 20.34
N VAL A 242 9.98 7.57 19.97
CA VAL A 242 11.00 6.84 20.72
C VAL A 242 12.23 7.70 20.97
N THR A 243 13.04 7.27 21.93
CA THR A 243 14.34 7.88 22.24
C THR A 243 15.42 6.81 22.28
N SER A 244 16.65 7.16 21.91
CA SER A 244 17.83 6.29 22.03
C SER A 244 18.55 6.49 23.35
N ARG A 245 19.52 5.61 23.67
CA ARG A 245 20.46 5.80 24.79
C ARG A 245 21.21 7.13 24.72
N GLY A 246 21.42 7.67 23.52
CA GLY A 246 22.02 8.99 23.28
C GLY A 246 21.07 10.17 23.50
N LYS A 247 19.84 9.95 23.97
CA LYS A 247 18.76 10.95 24.15
C LYS A 247 18.27 11.61 22.85
N HIS A 248 18.64 11.07 21.69
CA HIS A 248 18.04 11.45 20.40
C HIS A 248 16.63 10.89 20.30
N SER A 249 15.67 11.67 19.81
CA SER A 249 14.25 11.30 19.73
C SER A 249 13.75 11.36 18.29
N TRP A 250 13.03 10.34 17.85
CA TRP A 250 12.43 10.26 16.51
C TRP A 250 11.16 9.42 16.53
N LYS A 251 10.50 9.28 15.38
CA LYS A 251 9.30 8.45 15.24
C LYS A 251 9.62 7.16 14.49
N VAL A 252 9.17 6.03 15.04
CA VAL A 252 9.29 4.71 14.41
C VAL A 252 7.96 4.25 13.86
N TYR A 253 7.97 3.65 12.69
CA TYR A 253 6.83 3.01 12.06
C TYR A 253 7.12 1.53 11.84
N GLY A 254 6.22 0.79 11.22
CA GLY A 254 6.46 -0.60 10.83
C GLY A 254 6.78 -0.79 9.37
N ASN A 255 6.94 -2.06 8.99
CA ASN A 255 7.45 -2.47 7.69
C ASN A 255 6.75 -1.87 6.46
N ARG A 256 5.43 -1.74 6.49
CA ARG A 256 4.67 -1.16 5.36
C ARG A 256 4.84 0.35 5.21
N ARG A 257 5.62 0.97 6.10
CA ARG A 257 5.96 2.38 6.08
C ARG A 257 7.47 2.63 6.03
N THR A 258 8.27 1.60 5.73
CA THR A 258 9.74 1.71 5.83
C THR A 258 10.31 2.79 4.93
N LEU A 259 9.79 2.89 3.70
CA LEU A 259 10.26 3.81 2.67
C LEU A 259 9.44 5.11 2.60
N ASP A 260 8.58 5.36 3.59
CA ASP A 260 7.89 6.64 3.72
C ASP A 260 8.94 7.72 4.03
N SER A 261 8.77 8.91 3.45
CA SER A 261 9.56 10.08 3.85
C SER A 261 9.44 10.36 5.36
N GLU A 262 8.28 10.09 5.97
CA GLU A 262 8.09 10.23 7.42
C GLU A 262 8.91 9.24 8.27
N ASN A 263 9.38 8.12 7.70
CA ASN A 263 10.14 7.07 8.38
C ASN A 263 11.64 7.08 8.02
N GLU A 264 12.10 8.03 7.18
CA GLU A 264 13.49 8.10 6.69
C GLU A 264 14.52 8.08 7.84
N GLU A 265 14.25 8.84 8.91
CA GLU A 265 15.12 8.90 10.09
C GLU A 265 15.23 7.54 10.80
N ASN A 266 14.11 6.83 10.97
CA ASN A 266 14.10 5.50 11.59
C ASN A 266 14.83 4.47 10.71
N LEU A 267 14.62 4.52 9.39
CA LEU A 267 15.33 3.69 8.43
C LEU A 267 16.85 3.89 8.55
N LEU A 268 17.31 5.15 8.61
CA LEU A 268 18.71 5.48 8.80
C LEU A 268 19.28 4.92 10.13
N HIS A 269 18.52 5.01 11.22
CA HIS A 269 18.91 4.42 12.50
C HIS A 269 19.02 2.89 12.43
N CYS A 270 18.09 2.23 11.73
CA CYS A 270 18.12 0.79 11.53
C CYS A 270 19.35 0.35 10.72
N VAL A 271 19.61 0.99 9.56
CA VAL A 271 20.78 0.70 8.72
C VAL A 271 22.09 0.91 9.48
N ARG A 272 22.20 1.97 10.29
CA ARG A 272 23.38 2.21 11.14
C ARG A 272 23.59 1.13 12.20
N ALA A 273 22.51 0.58 12.76
CA ALA A 273 22.58 -0.52 13.71
C ALA A 273 23.12 -1.79 13.04
N LEU A 274 22.58 -2.17 11.87
CA LEU A 274 23.05 -3.34 11.11
C LEU A 274 24.48 -3.17 10.60
N GLN A 275 24.86 -1.98 10.12
CA GLN A 275 26.25 -1.70 9.75
C GLN A 275 27.19 -1.88 10.94
N SER A 276 26.81 -1.36 12.12
CA SER A 276 27.61 -1.54 13.34
C SER A 276 27.73 -3.01 13.75
N SER A 277 26.66 -3.79 13.58
CA SER A 277 26.63 -5.24 13.81
C SER A 277 27.65 -5.94 12.88
N ALA A 278 27.59 -5.70 11.57
CA ALA A 278 28.53 -6.29 10.62
C ALA A 278 29.99 -5.85 10.82
N ASP A 279 30.23 -4.59 11.22
CA ASP A 279 31.58 -4.09 11.53
C ASP A 279 32.17 -4.79 12.76
N GLU A 280 31.35 -5.11 13.77
CA GLU A 280 31.77 -5.86 14.97
C GLU A 280 32.18 -7.30 14.62
N ILE A 281 31.49 -7.96 13.68
CA ILE A 281 31.89 -9.28 13.14
C ILE A 281 33.28 -9.21 12.50
N TYR A 282 33.52 -8.23 11.62
CA TYR A 282 34.82 -8.07 10.97
C TYR A 282 35.93 -7.75 11.98
N ALA A 283 35.65 -6.90 12.96
CA ALA A 283 36.59 -6.58 14.03
C ALA A 283 36.98 -7.83 14.84
N ALA A 284 36.01 -8.69 15.18
CA ALA A 284 36.26 -9.95 15.85
C ALA A 284 37.10 -10.91 14.99
N TYR A 285 36.77 -11.03 13.70
CA TYR A 285 37.55 -11.81 12.73
C TYR A 285 39.01 -11.33 12.63
N ARG A 286 39.22 -10.02 12.53
CA ARG A 286 40.55 -9.41 12.41
C ARG A 286 41.40 -9.59 13.66
N THR A 287 40.78 -9.45 14.84
CA THR A 287 41.50 -9.45 16.12
C THR A 287 41.63 -10.82 16.75
N ARG A 288 40.82 -11.79 16.32
CA ARG A 288 40.72 -13.14 16.92
C ARG A 288 40.43 -13.11 18.41
N ARG A 289 39.68 -12.09 18.84
CA ARG A 289 39.33 -11.85 20.24
C ARG A 289 37.86 -11.54 20.34
N LEU A 290 37.26 -11.97 21.45
CA LEU A 290 35.94 -11.50 21.83
C LEU A 290 35.97 -9.97 21.98
N PRO A 291 34.90 -9.26 21.57
CA PRO A 291 34.79 -7.83 21.84
C PRO A 291 34.97 -7.57 23.34
N SER A 292 35.68 -6.51 23.69
CA SER A 292 35.82 -6.09 25.09
C SER A 292 34.49 -5.65 25.72
N LYS A 293 33.44 -5.50 24.91
CA LYS A 293 32.11 -5.10 25.31
C LYS A 293 31.28 -6.35 25.62
N SER A 294 30.62 -6.37 26.78
CA SER A 294 29.58 -7.35 27.12
C SER A 294 28.46 -7.35 26.05
N PRO A 295 27.73 -8.46 25.86
CA PRO A 295 26.58 -8.52 24.95
C PRO A 295 25.53 -7.41 25.15
N ASN A 296 25.45 -6.83 26.34
CA ASN A 296 24.56 -5.70 26.64
C ASN A 296 25.07 -4.33 26.12
N ASN A 297 26.29 -4.29 25.59
CA ASN A 297 27.04 -3.10 25.19
C ASN A 297 27.57 -3.17 23.75
N TYR A 298 27.09 -4.10 22.91
CA TYR A 298 27.40 -4.08 21.47
C TYR A 298 27.09 -2.71 20.84
N THR A 299 27.88 -2.34 19.84
CA THR A 299 27.84 -1.01 19.22
C THR A 299 26.51 -0.78 18.52
N ALA A 300 25.96 -1.80 17.86
CA ALA A 300 24.64 -1.76 17.25
C ALA A 300 23.53 -1.28 18.21
N LEU A 301 23.60 -1.67 19.49
CA LEU A 301 22.60 -1.35 20.51
C LEU A 301 22.55 0.14 20.88
N LYS A 302 23.53 0.95 20.46
CA LYS A 302 23.51 2.41 20.65
C LYS A 302 22.43 3.09 19.79
N HIS A 303 22.09 2.48 18.65
CA HIS A 303 21.12 3.01 17.71
C HIS A 303 19.69 2.57 18.00
N VAL A 304 19.53 1.50 18.79
CA VAL A 304 18.23 0.88 19.08
C VAL A 304 17.36 1.80 19.96
N PRO A 305 16.06 1.98 19.63
CA PRO A 305 15.08 2.63 20.48
C PRO A 305 15.03 2.06 21.91
N LEU A 306 14.85 2.94 22.90
CA LEU A 306 14.58 2.53 24.27
C LEU A 306 13.13 2.04 24.39
N MET A 307 12.93 0.81 24.85
CA MET A 307 11.60 0.23 25.07
C MET A 307 10.72 1.10 25.98
N ALA A 308 11.32 1.69 27.02
CA ALA A 308 10.63 2.59 27.94
C ALA A 308 10.00 3.79 27.24
N SER A 309 10.65 4.34 26.20
CA SER A 309 10.10 5.45 25.43
C SER A 309 8.92 5.02 24.56
N ALA A 310 9.01 3.87 23.88
CA ALA A 310 7.92 3.32 23.07
C ALA A 310 6.68 3.00 23.92
N ARG A 311 6.88 2.57 25.17
CA ARG A 311 5.81 2.23 26.13
C ARG A 311 5.36 3.42 27.00
N SER A 312 5.99 4.59 26.84
CA SER A 312 5.61 5.80 27.57
C SER A 312 4.33 6.43 26.99
N ASN A 313 4.01 7.65 27.43
CA ASN A 313 2.83 8.35 26.96
C ASN A 313 2.96 8.74 25.47
N GLN A 314 2.19 8.08 24.60
CA GLN A 314 2.15 8.29 23.15
C GLN A 314 0.90 9.09 22.75
N ASN A 315 0.81 9.57 21.51
CA ASN A 315 -0.36 10.31 21.01
C ASN A 315 -1.66 9.49 21.00
N PHE A 316 -1.55 8.15 21.05
CA PHE A 316 -2.65 7.21 21.15
C PHE A 316 -2.35 6.14 22.20
N ALA A 317 -3.39 5.67 22.89
CA ALA A 317 -3.31 4.59 23.86
C ALA A 317 -2.87 3.29 23.16
N PRO A 318 -2.25 2.31 23.84
CA PRO A 318 -2.14 0.95 23.30
C PRO A 318 -3.52 0.28 23.20
N LEU A 319 -3.67 -0.73 22.34
CA LEU A 319 -4.88 -1.58 22.32
C LEU A 319 -4.89 -2.53 23.52
N PHE A 320 -3.74 -3.09 23.87
CA PHE A 320 -3.53 -3.92 25.06
C PHE A 320 -2.38 -3.39 25.90
N THR A 321 -2.54 -3.38 27.22
CA THR A 321 -1.46 -3.01 28.16
C THR A 321 -0.60 -4.23 28.52
N PHE A 322 0.49 -4.00 29.25
CA PHE A 322 1.28 -5.09 29.84
C PHE A 322 0.66 -5.64 31.14
N ASP A 323 -0.43 -5.05 31.61
CA ASP A 323 -1.19 -5.46 32.80
C ASP A 323 -2.43 -6.31 32.42
N ASN A 324 -2.45 -6.84 31.19
CA ASN A 324 -3.55 -7.63 30.62
C ASN A 324 -4.89 -6.88 30.52
N GLU A 325 -4.84 -5.57 30.28
CA GLU A 325 -6.02 -4.75 30.06
C GLU A 325 -6.18 -4.44 28.57
N ARG A 326 -7.43 -4.29 28.12
CA ARG A 326 -7.78 -3.85 26.76
C ARG A 326 -8.31 -2.42 26.78
N ARG A 327 -8.02 -1.62 25.75
CA ARG A 327 -8.68 -0.33 25.52
C ARG A 327 -10.20 -0.51 25.55
N GLN A 328 -10.88 0.20 26.45
CA GLN A 328 -12.32 0.05 26.68
C GLN A 328 -13.13 0.50 25.47
N GLN A 329 -12.79 1.65 24.89
CA GLN A 329 -13.41 2.18 23.69
C GLN A 329 -12.42 2.09 22.54
N ILE A 330 -12.45 0.98 21.79
CA ILE A 330 -11.48 0.74 20.71
C ILE A 330 -11.56 1.80 19.60
N THR A 331 -12.73 2.44 19.44
CA THR A 331 -12.98 3.47 18.43
C THR A 331 -12.36 4.82 18.73
N SER A 332 -11.92 5.04 19.97
CA SER A 332 -11.27 6.27 20.41
C SER A 332 -9.81 5.99 20.72
N ARG A 333 -8.94 6.06 19.70
CA ARG A 333 -7.51 5.70 19.82
C ARG A 333 -6.74 6.52 20.86
N ASN A 334 -7.15 7.78 21.06
CA ASN A 334 -6.55 8.69 22.04
C ASN A 334 -7.07 8.48 23.48
N LEU A 335 -8.17 7.76 23.67
CA LEU A 335 -8.79 7.57 24.99
C LEU A 335 -8.05 6.49 25.79
N ARG A 336 -7.40 6.89 26.89
CA ARG A 336 -6.71 6.00 27.83
C ARG A 336 -7.66 5.49 28.91
N ARG A 337 -8.66 4.73 28.51
CA ARG A 337 -9.52 3.97 29.43
C ARG A 337 -9.37 2.50 29.09
N PHE A 338 -9.10 1.68 30.10
CA PHE A 338 -8.84 0.26 29.95
C PHE A 338 -9.82 -0.57 30.78
N THR A 339 -10.01 -1.82 30.38
CA THR A 339 -10.85 -2.80 31.07
C THR A 339 -10.09 -4.12 31.18
N THR A 340 -10.27 -4.80 32.32
CA THR A 340 -9.84 -6.19 32.52
C THR A 340 -10.94 -7.19 32.13
N ASP A 341 -12.18 -6.74 32.01
CA ASP A 341 -13.31 -7.51 31.50
C ASP A 341 -13.39 -7.38 29.97
N TRP A 342 -12.76 -8.32 29.27
CA TRP A 342 -12.76 -8.41 27.81
C TRP A 342 -12.45 -9.85 27.34
N ASN A 343 -12.76 -10.17 26.08
CA ASN A 343 -12.36 -11.45 25.50
C ASN A 343 -11.77 -11.26 24.08
N PHE A 344 -10.91 -12.20 23.65
CA PHE A 344 -10.25 -12.12 22.35
C PHE A 344 -11.24 -12.10 21.17
N ARG A 345 -12.25 -12.96 21.15
CA ARG A 345 -13.19 -13.07 20.02
C ARG A 345 -14.06 -11.84 19.85
N SER A 346 -14.59 -11.26 20.92
CA SER A 346 -15.34 -10.00 20.82
C SER A 346 -14.43 -8.87 20.39
N THR A 347 -13.19 -8.83 20.88
CA THR A 347 -12.22 -7.79 20.49
C THR A 347 -11.89 -7.88 19.00
N ILE A 348 -11.68 -9.09 18.46
CA ILE A 348 -11.51 -9.30 17.02
C ILE A 348 -12.71 -8.78 16.24
N LEU A 349 -13.92 -9.20 16.63
CA LEU A 349 -15.15 -8.78 15.95
C LEU A 349 -15.32 -7.26 15.99
N GLU A 350 -15.06 -6.62 17.13
CA GLU A 350 -15.10 -5.16 17.27
C GLU A 350 -14.05 -4.48 16.36
N CYS A 351 -12.81 -4.99 16.31
CA CYS A 351 -11.77 -4.44 15.44
C CYS A 351 -12.14 -4.56 13.96
N GLU A 352 -12.61 -5.74 13.52
CA GLU A 352 -13.03 -6.00 12.14
C GLU A 352 -14.25 -5.16 11.73
N THR A 353 -15.28 -5.10 12.58
CA THR A 353 -16.53 -4.37 12.27
C THR A 353 -16.40 -2.86 12.40
N SER A 354 -15.43 -2.36 13.18
CA SER A 354 -15.17 -0.91 13.29
C SER A 354 -14.65 -0.28 12.00
N GLY A 355 -13.98 -1.07 11.14
CA GLY A 355 -13.27 -0.58 9.96
C GLY A 355 -11.97 0.19 10.26
N LEU A 356 -11.64 0.45 11.53
CA LEU A 356 -10.49 1.27 11.94
C LEU A 356 -9.13 0.61 11.71
N TRP A 357 -9.11 -0.73 11.65
CA TRP A 357 -7.92 -1.52 11.32
C TRP A 357 -7.78 -1.81 9.83
N THR A 358 -8.74 -1.37 9.01
CA THR A 358 -8.59 -1.46 7.57
C THR A 358 -7.63 -0.38 7.11
N ARG A 359 -6.67 -0.77 6.27
CA ARG A 359 -5.62 0.13 5.81
C ARG A 359 -6.20 1.17 4.85
N PRO A 360 -5.62 2.39 4.85
CA PRO A 360 -4.48 2.86 5.65
C PRO A 360 -4.88 3.30 7.07
N ILE A 361 -4.28 2.75 8.12
CA ILE A 361 -4.69 3.02 9.52
C ILE A 361 -4.21 4.41 10.00
N SER A 362 -5.08 5.21 10.64
CA SER A 362 -4.78 6.59 11.11
C SER A 362 -5.36 6.91 12.50
N ILE A 363 -4.85 7.94 13.18
CA ILE A 363 -5.24 8.23 14.58
C ILE A 363 -6.67 8.79 14.76
N ASP A 364 -7.11 9.72 13.90
CA ASP A 364 -8.32 10.54 14.09
C ASP A 364 -9.56 10.04 13.32
N ASP A 365 -9.64 8.75 13.00
CA ASP A 365 -10.53 8.29 11.94
C ASP A 365 -11.99 8.13 12.39
N VAL A 366 -12.74 9.24 12.34
CA VAL A 366 -14.21 9.28 12.49
C VAL A 366 -14.92 9.47 11.15
N HIS A 367 -14.22 9.42 10.01
CA HIS A 367 -14.83 9.62 8.69
C HIS A 367 -14.40 8.55 7.69
N HIS A 368 -15.35 7.67 7.39
CA HIS A 368 -15.25 6.37 6.73
C HIS A 368 -14.68 6.34 5.29
N ILE A 369 -14.09 7.42 4.76
CA ILE A 369 -13.59 7.51 3.38
C ILE A 369 -12.18 6.94 3.30
N LEU A 370 -11.93 6.10 2.29
CA LEU A 370 -10.61 5.52 2.02
C LEU A 370 -9.64 6.62 1.55
N PRO A 371 -8.50 6.86 2.22
CA PRO A 371 -7.47 7.77 1.75
C PRO A 371 -6.90 7.33 0.40
N GLY A 372 -6.74 8.27 -0.53
CA GLY A 372 -6.40 7.99 -1.93
C GLY A 372 -7.49 7.29 -2.73
N THR A 373 -8.75 7.28 -2.26
CA THR A 373 -9.89 6.77 -3.04
C THR A 373 -9.97 7.43 -4.41
N ALA A 374 -10.28 6.64 -5.44
CA ALA A 374 -10.74 7.21 -6.70
C ALA A 374 -12.04 7.99 -6.48
N LEU A 375 -12.28 8.97 -7.34
CA LEU A 375 -13.47 9.81 -7.32
C LEU A 375 -14.09 9.80 -8.71
N ALA A 376 -15.40 9.60 -8.76
CA ALA A 376 -16.20 9.78 -9.97
C ALA A 376 -17.30 10.81 -9.69
N VAL A 377 -17.66 11.58 -10.71
CA VAL A 377 -18.71 12.58 -10.62
C VAL A 377 -19.61 12.50 -11.83
N VAL A 378 -20.91 12.67 -11.62
CA VAL A 378 -21.88 12.93 -12.67
C VAL A 378 -22.73 14.12 -12.27
N HIS A 379 -23.25 14.84 -13.25
CA HIS A 379 -24.23 15.89 -13.03
C HIS A 379 -25.53 15.60 -13.78
N GLY A 380 -26.62 16.18 -13.28
CA GLY A 380 -27.97 16.07 -13.83
C GLY A 380 -28.50 17.42 -14.32
N ARG A 381 -29.80 17.63 -14.14
CA ARG A 381 -30.45 18.92 -14.45
C ARG A 381 -30.03 20.00 -13.46
N GLY A 382 -29.70 21.18 -13.99
CA GLY A 382 -29.36 22.34 -13.15
C GLY A 382 -28.08 22.10 -12.34
N TRP A 383 -28.23 21.97 -11.02
CA TRP A 383 -27.15 21.83 -10.04
C TRP A 383 -27.12 20.46 -9.36
N ASP A 384 -27.85 19.48 -9.88
CA ASP A 384 -27.86 18.12 -9.34
C ASP A 384 -26.52 17.45 -9.62
N ILE A 385 -25.82 17.01 -8.57
CA ILE A 385 -24.48 16.41 -8.65
C ILE A 385 -24.47 15.13 -7.83
N SER A 386 -23.83 14.08 -8.35
CA SER A 386 -23.49 12.89 -7.58
C SER A 386 -21.98 12.66 -7.59
N VAL A 387 -21.39 12.57 -6.41
CA VAL A 387 -19.97 12.25 -6.19
C VAL A 387 -19.86 10.87 -5.59
N PHE A 388 -19.06 10.01 -6.22
CA PHE A 388 -18.80 8.65 -5.77
C PHE A 388 -17.39 8.54 -5.22
N CYS A 389 -17.26 7.83 -4.10
CA CYS A 389 -15.97 7.52 -3.48
C CYS A 389 -16.04 6.17 -2.76
N GLN A 390 -14.89 5.61 -2.43
CA GLN A 390 -14.79 4.36 -1.70
C GLN A 390 -14.57 4.60 -0.20
N ARG A 391 -15.21 3.76 0.60
CA ARG A 391 -14.97 3.65 2.04
C ARG A 391 -13.84 2.69 2.35
N ARG A 392 -13.31 2.81 3.56
CA ARG A 392 -12.28 1.88 4.06
C ARG A 392 -12.72 0.42 4.13
N ASP A 393 -14.02 0.13 4.17
CA ASP A 393 -14.56 -1.24 4.14
C ASP A 393 -14.83 -1.76 2.70
N GLY A 394 -14.30 -1.09 1.67
CA GLY A 394 -14.44 -1.48 0.26
C GLY A 394 -15.75 -1.03 -0.39
N ARG A 395 -16.70 -0.53 0.39
CA ARG A 395 -18.02 -0.10 -0.08
C ARG A 395 -17.98 1.24 -0.81
N ILE A 396 -18.75 1.39 -1.88
CA ILE A 396 -18.86 2.65 -2.63
C ILE A 396 -20.00 3.52 -2.05
N LEU A 397 -19.68 4.76 -1.71
CA LEU A 397 -20.60 5.80 -1.27
C LEU A 397 -21.02 6.71 -2.43
N GLN A 398 -22.22 7.27 -2.29
CA GLN A 398 -22.72 8.35 -3.14
C GLN A 398 -23.11 9.54 -2.27
N TYR A 399 -22.52 10.70 -2.55
CA TYR A 399 -22.97 11.99 -2.05
C TYR A 399 -23.77 12.68 -3.15
N GLN A 400 -24.98 13.11 -2.84
CA GLN A 400 -25.86 13.80 -3.79
C GLN A 400 -26.09 15.24 -3.36
N HIS A 401 -25.97 16.16 -4.30
CA HIS A 401 -26.45 17.52 -4.16
C HIS A 401 -27.81 17.61 -4.85
N TYR A 402 -28.86 17.92 -4.09
CA TYR A 402 -30.23 18.02 -4.58
C TYR A 402 -30.97 19.16 -3.88
N TYR A 403 -31.73 19.97 -4.63
CA TYR A 403 -32.44 21.16 -4.13
C TYR A 403 -31.58 22.11 -3.25
N GLY A 404 -30.30 22.28 -3.59
CA GLY A 404 -29.40 23.22 -2.91
C GLY A 404 -28.81 22.70 -1.60
N THR A 405 -28.93 21.40 -1.31
CA THR A 405 -28.34 20.78 -0.11
C THR A 405 -27.63 19.48 -0.46
N TRP A 406 -26.55 19.18 0.26
CA TRP A 406 -25.85 17.91 0.17
C TRP A 406 -26.46 16.88 1.12
N THR A 407 -26.62 15.64 0.65
CA THR A 407 -26.89 14.49 1.51
C THR A 407 -25.69 14.18 2.40
N ASN A 408 -25.91 13.65 3.60
CA ASN A 408 -24.83 13.20 4.51
C ASN A 408 -24.08 11.91 4.07
N GLY A 409 -24.18 11.53 2.80
CA GLY A 409 -23.77 10.21 2.30
C GLY A 409 -24.75 9.13 2.77
N VAL A 410 -25.39 8.44 1.84
CA VAL A 410 -26.49 7.48 2.11
C VAL A 410 -25.99 6.06 1.72
N PRO A 411 -26.59 4.93 2.17
CA PRO A 411 -25.94 3.63 2.27
C PRO A 411 -25.16 3.16 1.03
N PRO A 412 -24.11 2.35 1.25
CA PRO A 412 -23.31 1.70 0.22
C PRO A 412 -24.10 1.27 -1.01
N VAL A 413 -23.68 1.75 -2.17
CA VAL A 413 -24.33 1.42 -3.45
C VAL A 413 -23.98 -0.01 -3.86
N PHE A 414 -22.70 -0.39 -3.70
CA PHE A 414 -22.15 -1.72 -4.00
C PHE A 414 -20.77 -1.90 -3.33
N ASN A 415 -20.22 -3.12 -3.40
CA ASN A 415 -18.88 -3.46 -2.93
C ASN A 415 -17.89 -3.46 -4.10
N ALA A 416 -16.64 -3.08 -3.83
CA ALA A 416 -15.54 -3.15 -4.78
C ALA A 416 -14.23 -3.51 -4.06
N VAL A 417 -13.21 -3.95 -4.81
CA VAL A 417 -11.87 -4.14 -4.24
C VAL A 417 -11.33 -2.82 -3.70
N LEU A 418 -10.58 -2.86 -2.60
CA LEU A 418 -9.97 -1.66 -2.03
C LEU A 418 -9.08 -0.95 -3.07
N PHE A 419 -9.15 0.38 -3.09
CA PHE A 419 -8.51 1.26 -4.06
C PHE A 419 -8.98 1.05 -5.50
N THR A 420 -10.21 0.56 -5.71
CA THR A 420 -10.78 0.45 -7.05
C THR A 420 -10.70 1.79 -7.79
N PRO A 421 -10.37 1.80 -9.09
CA PRO A 421 -10.67 2.95 -9.93
C PRO A 421 -12.19 3.17 -9.97
N LEU A 422 -12.59 4.42 -10.18
CA LEU A 422 -14.00 4.81 -10.36
C LEU A 422 -14.12 5.71 -11.57
N ALA A 423 -15.04 5.37 -12.46
CA ALA A 423 -15.54 6.25 -13.51
C ALA A 423 -17.06 6.21 -13.50
N ALA A 424 -17.71 7.30 -13.86
CA ALA A 424 -19.15 7.34 -13.95
C ALA A 424 -19.60 8.15 -15.15
N VAL A 425 -20.72 7.72 -15.75
CA VAL A 425 -21.40 8.45 -16.81
C VAL A 425 -22.88 8.55 -16.47
N SER A 426 -23.51 9.63 -16.91
CA SER A 426 -24.95 9.81 -16.77
C SER A 426 -25.59 10.29 -18.06
N TRP A 427 -26.89 10.03 -18.17
CA TRP A 427 -27.77 10.61 -19.18
C TRP A 427 -29.17 10.79 -18.59
N ASN A 428 -30.11 11.25 -19.41
CA ASN A 428 -31.49 11.53 -18.98
C ASN A 428 -31.52 12.44 -17.73
N GLU A 429 -30.81 13.56 -17.80
CA GLU A 429 -30.73 14.55 -16.72
C GLU A 429 -30.19 13.98 -15.39
N GLY A 430 -29.32 12.96 -15.43
CA GLY A 430 -28.75 12.34 -14.24
C GLY A 430 -29.60 11.23 -13.63
N LYS A 431 -30.74 10.88 -14.25
CA LYS A 431 -31.63 9.80 -13.77
C LYS A 431 -31.14 8.40 -14.15
N CYS A 432 -30.30 8.31 -15.18
CA CYS A 432 -29.61 7.07 -15.53
C CYS A 432 -28.12 7.26 -15.27
N ILE A 433 -27.55 6.39 -14.45
CA ILE A 433 -26.13 6.44 -14.07
C ILE A 433 -25.53 5.05 -14.27
N ARG A 434 -24.28 5.03 -14.76
CA ARG A 434 -23.42 3.85 -14.76
C ARG A 434 -22.15 4.20 -14.00
N VAL A 435 -21.72 3.32 -13.11
CA VAL A 435 -20.46 3.43 -12.37
C VAL A 435 -19.61 2.20 -12.66
N TYR A 436 -18.37 2.43 -13.05
CA TYR A 436 -17.40 1.39 -13.41
C TYR A 436 -16.37 1.23 -12.29
N HIS A 437 -16.07 -0.01 -11.93
CA HIS A 437 -15.17 -0.36 -10.84
C HIS A 437 -14.53 -1.74 -11.07
N LEU A 438 -13.65 -2.18 -10.17
CA LEU A 438 -13.10 -3.53 -10.12
C LEU A 438 -13.69 -4.31 -8.95
N ASP A 439 -13.91 -5.61 -9.12
CA ASP A 439 -14.23 -6.53 -8.02
C ASP A 439 -12.96 -7.11 -7.36
N GLU A 440 -13.13 -7.96 -6.36
CA GLU A 440 -12.04 -8.60 -5.59
C GLU A 440 -11.08 -9.45 -6.44
N ASN A 441 -11.50 -9.86 -7.64
CA ASN A 441 -10.66 -10.60 -8.59
C ASN A 441 -10.04 -9.69 -9.66
N TYR A 442 -10.14 -8.37 -9.48
CA TYR A 442 -9.74 -7.35 -10.45
C TYR A 442 -10.47 -7.48 -11.80
N ILE A 443 -11.69 -8.03 -11.79
CA ILE A 443 -12.55 -8.05 -12.98
C ILE A 443 -13.31 -6.73 -13.06
N VAL A 444 -13.37 -6.16 -14.26
CA VAL A 444 -14.10 -4.91 -14.53
C VAL A 444 -15.60 -5.13 -14.39
N GLN A 445 -16.24 -4.31 -13.58
CA GLN A 445 -17.67 -4.35 -13.29
C GLN A 445 -18.36 -3.04 -13.67
N GLU A 446 -19.66 -3.15 -13.90
CA GLU A 446 -20.57 -2.02 -14.11
C GLU A 446 -21.71 -2.12 -13.09
N TYR A 447 -22.03 -1.01 -12.44
CA TYR A 447 -23.21 -0.89 -11.58
C TYR A 447 -24.12 0.21 -12.12
N CYS A 448 -25.41 -0.09 -12.22
CA CYS A 448 -26.37 0.66 -13.00
C CYS A 448 -27.53 1.15 -12.11
N THR A 449 -28.02 2.33 -12.40
CA THR A 449 -29.39 2.75 -12.03
C THR A 449 -30.03 3.41 -13.23
N ASP A 450 -31.33 3.18 -13.40
CA ASP A 450 -32.17 3.81 -14.41
C ASP A 450 -33.29 4.59 -13.72
N THR A 451 -34.09 5.32 -14.49
CA THR A 451 -35.15 6.22 -13.99
C THR A 451 -35.97 5.62 -12.84
N ASN A 452 -35.70 6.07 -11.60
CA ASN A 452 -36.34 5.62 -10.35
C ASN A 452 -36.14 4.13 -9.97
N ALA A 453 -35.15 3.45 -10.53
CA ALA A 453 -34.84 2.05 -10.23
C ALA A 453 -33.76 1.93 -9.15
N SER A 454 -33.90 0.92 -8.29
CA SER A 454 -32.83 0.47 -7.41
C SER A 454 -31.58 0.13 -8.22
N TRP A 455 -30.42 0.31 -7.62
CA TRP A 455 -29.16 -0.05 -8.27
C TRP A 455 -29.07 -1.56 -8.54
N TYR A 456 -28.48 -1.94 -9.68
CA TYR A 456 -28.32 -3.31 -10.13
C TYR A 456 -26.98 -3.52 -10.87
N ARG A 457 -26.51 -4.78 -10.94
CA ARG A 457 -25.29 -5.14 -11.67
C ARG A 457 -25.51 -5.06 -13.19
N GLY A 458 -24.66 -4.31 -13.88
CA GLY A 458 -24.62 -4.20 -15.34
C GLY A 458 -23.94 -5.39 -16.02
N ARG A 459 -23.94 -5.37 -17.37
CA ARG A 459 -23.49 -6.50 -18.20
C ARG A 459 -22.00 -6.46 -18.56
N LEU A 460 -21.28 -5.38 -18.21
CA LEU A 460 -19.85 -5.29 -18.53
C LEU A 460 -19.05 -6.43 -17.87
N GLY A 461 -19.43 -6.81 -16.65
CA GLY A 461 -18.79 -7.89 -15.91
C GLY A 461 -18.89 -9.26 -16.57
N ASP A 462 -19.84 -9.46 -17.49
CA ASP A 462 -20.02 -10.72 -18.20
C ASP A 462 -18.88 -11.00 -19.19
N LEU A 463 -18.10 -9.97 -19.55
CA LEU A 463 -16.91 -10.12 -20.39
C LEU A 463 -15.70 -10.71 -19.65
N GLY A 464 -15.71 -10.75 -18.31
CA GLY A 464 -14.61 -11.32 -17.53
C GLY A 464 -13.27 -10.61 -17.70
N ILE A 465 -13.28 -9.31 -18.00
CA ILE A 465 -12.08 -8.51 -18.30
C ILE A 465 -11.22 -8.40 -17.05
N LYS A 466 -10.04 -9.03 -17.07
CA LYS A 466 -9.06 -8.93 -15.98
C LYS A 466 -8.21 -7.67 -16.15
N ALA A 467 -8.43 -6.69 -15.29
CA ALA A 467 -7.71 -5.42 -15.33
C ALA A 467 -6.35 -5.51 -14.62
N ASP A 468 -5.40 -4.65 -14.98
CA ASP A 468 -4.23 -4.42 -14.14
C ASP A 468 -4.68 -3.78 -12.81
N HIS A 469 -4.13 -4.25 -11.69
CA HIS A 469 -4.53 -3.78 -10.35
C HIS A 469 -4.23 -2.29 -10.09
N LYS A 470 -3.35 -1.67 -10.90
CA LYS A 470 -3.06 -0.23 -10.89
C LYS A 470 -3.89 0.57 -11.89
N THR A 471 -4.72 -0.05 -12.73
CA THR A 471 -5.42 0.66 -13.81
C THR A 471 -6.26 1.82 -13.29
N SER A 472 -6.37 2.87 -14.09
CA SER A 472 -7.46 3.84 -14.02
C SER A 472 -8.59 3.40 -14.95
N ILE A 473 -9.79 3.96 -14.77
CA ILE A 473 -10.90 3.79 -15.71
C ILE A 473 -11.33 5.19 -16.16
N ALA A 474 -11.52 5.37 -17.47
CA ALA A 474 -12.26 6.50 -18.03
C ALA A 474 -13.50 6.00 -18.74
N ALA A 475 -14.61 6.72 -18.61
CA ALA A 475 -15.84 6.38 -19.30
C ALA A 475 -16.48 7.62 -19.91
N ILE A 476 -17.06 7.46 -21.10
CA ILE A 476 -17.79 8.50 -21.83
C ILE A 476 -19.12 7.95 -22.32
N CYS A 477 -20.15 8.79 -22.31
CA CYS A 477 -21.47 8.46 -22.83
C CYS A 477 -21.90 9.50 -23.87
N HIS A 478 -22.55 9.02 -24.92
CA HIS A 478 -23.21 9.83 -25.93
C HIS A 478 -24.60 9.26 -26.23
N VAL A 479 -25.58 10.16 -26.33
CA VAL A 479 -26.96 9.83 -26.73
C VAL A 479 -27.09 10.20 -28.21
N GLY A 480 -27.29 9.20 -29.06
CA GLY A 480 -27.48 9.41 -30.50
C GLY A 480 -28.85 9.98 -30.84
N GLU A 481 -29.03 10.40 -32.09
CA GLU A 481 -30.27 11.06 -32.56
C GLU A 481 -31.53 10.22 -32.35
N ALA A 482 -31.42 8.89 -32.46
CA ALA A 482 -32.52 7.95 -32.23
C ALA A 482 -32.75 7.63 -30.73
N GLY A 483 -32.07 8.31 -29.80
CA GLY A 483 -32.13 8.05 -28.36
C GLY A 483 -31.29 6.84 -27.91
N ASN A 484 -30.57 6.19 -28.83
CA ASN A 484 -29.65 5.09 -28.51
C ASN A 484 -28.49 5.59 -27.65
N ILE A 485 -28.14 4.81 -26.64
CA ILE A 485 -27.03 5.10 -25.73
C ILE A 485 -25.76 4.44 -26.24
N TYR A 486 -24.68 5.22 -26.36
CA TYR A 486 -23.35 4.76 -26.73
C TYR A 486 -22.40 5.03 -25.59
N ILE A 487 -21.73 4.00 -25.09
CA ILE A 487 -20.76 4.11 -24.00
C ILE A 487 -19.42 3.57 -24.47
N ARG A 488 -18.34 4.23 -24.06
CA ARG A 488 -16.96 3.72 -24.17
C ARG A 488 -16.32 3.72 -22.80
N VAL A 489 -15.60 2.64 -22.49
CA VAL A 489 -14.83 2.46 -21.26
C VAL A 489 -13.38 2.17 -21.64
N TYR A 490 -12.44 2.87 -21.01
CA TYR A 490 -11.01 2.76 -21.26
C TYR A 490 -10.29 2.32 -19.99
N LEU A 491 -9.37 1.35 -20.12
CA LEU A 491 -8.57 0.80 -19.03
C LEU A 491 -7.31 0.07 -19.54
N GLN A 492 -6.43 -0.34 -18.64
CA GLN A 492 -5.32 -1.25 -18.90
C GLN A 492 -5.65 -2.65 -18.34
N GLU A 493 -5.44 -3.66 -19.17
CA GLU A 493 -5.62 -5.07 -18.79
C GLU A 493 -4.39 -5.61 -18.06
N THR A 494 -4.53 -6.72 -17.33
CA THR A 494 -3.38 -7.37 -16.67
C THR A 494 -2.27 -7.67 -17.68
N ASP A 495 -1.03 -7.44 -17.28
CA ASP A 495 0.19 -7.69 -18.08
C ASP A 495 0.30 -6.87 -19.39
N SER A 496 -0.49 -5.78 -19.52
CA SER A 496 -0.49 -4.93 -20.71
C SER A 496 -0.53 -3.44 -20.38
N ASN A 497 0.49 -2.71 -20.84
CA ASN A 497 0.53 -1.25 -20.78
C ASN A 497 -0.32 -0.56 -21.87
N VAL A 498 -0.87 -1.33 -22.82
CA VAL A 498 -1.76 -0.83 -23.88
C VAL A 498 -3.11 -0.43 -23.28
N ILE A 499 -3.59 0.77 -23.62
CA ILE A 499 -4.95 1.18 -23.27
C ILE A 499 -5.95 0.41 -24.15
N ARG A 500 -6.99 -0.15 -23.54
CA ARG A 500 -8.04 -0.91 -24.22
C ARG A 500 -9.38 -0.18 -24.16
N GLU A 501 -10.17 -0.31 -25.22
CA GLU A 501 -11.53 0.26 -25.30
C GLU A 501 -12.57 -0.87 -25.29
N TYR A 502 -13.60 -0.69 -24.47
CA TYR A 502 -14.79 -1.51 -24.42
C TYR A 502 -16.01 -0.65 -24.77
N ARG A 503 -16.87 -1.16 -25.65
CA ARG A 503 -17.99 -0.39 -26.19
C ARG A 503 -19.34 -1.03 -25.90
N TRP A 504 -20.29 -0.17 -25.54
CA TRP A 504 -21.71 -0.44 -25.61
C TRP A 504 -22.26 0.38 -26.77
N ASP A 505 -22.70 -0.29 -27.83
CA ASP A 505 -23.36 0.34 -28.96
C ASP A 505 -24.85 0.03 -28.87
N GLY A 506 -25.69 1.06 -28.68
CA GLY A 506 -27.09 0.94 -28.29
C GLY A 506 -27.98 0.03 -29.16
N SER A 507 -27.55 -0.35 -30.36
CA SER A 507 -28.22 -1.32 -31.24
C SER A 507 -28.00 -2.79 -30.88
N THR A 508 -26.97 -3.12 -30.10
CA THR A 508 -26.49 -4.50 -29.89
C THR A 508 -26.84 -5.08 -28.52
N SER A 509 -27.31 -4.24 -27.58
CA SER A 509 -27.62 -4.59 -26.18
C SER A 509 -26.56 -5.44 -25.46
N SER A 510 -25.30 -5.36 -25.90
CA SER A 510 -24.17 -6.13 -25.40
C SER A 510 -22.89 -5.31 -25.43
N TRP A 511 -21.99 -5.63 -24.49
CA TRP A 511 -20.64 -5.09 -24.48
C TRP A 511 -19.77 -5.84 -25.48
N SER A 512 -18.86 -5.14 -26.15
CA SER A 512 -17.84 -5.77 -27.00
C SER A 512 -16.48 -5.09 -26.81
N PRO A 513 -15.37 -5.84 -26.92
CA PRO A 513 -14.03 -5.26 -27.00
C PRO A 513 -13.87 -4.52 -28.33
N CYS A 514 -13.11 -3.44 -28.32
CA CYS A 514 -12.67 -2.72 -29.51
C CYS A 514 -11.15 -2.81 -29.61
N TRP A 515 -10.67 -3.56 -30.59
CA TRP A 515 -9.23 -3.79 -30.80
C TRP A 515 -8.58 -2.66 -31.63
N SER A 516 -8.92 -1.41 -31.34
CA SER A 516 -8.27 -0.25 -31.94
C SER A 516 -6.80 -0.14 -31.49
N ASP A 517 -5.93 0.40 -32.36
CA ASP A 517 -4.53 0.72 -32.04
C ASP A 517 -4.43 1.95 -31.11
N LEU A 518 -4.85 1.75 -29.87
CA LEU A 518 -4.66 2.69 -28.78
C LEU A 518 -3.22 2.66 -28.26
N PRO A 519 -2.73 3.75 -27.66
CA PRO A 519 -1.32 3.90 -27.36
C PRO A 519 -0.90 3.02 -26.18
N VAL A 520 0.38 2.66 -26.15
CA VAL A 520 1.05 2.18 -24.95
C VAL A 520 1.23 3.37 -24.01
N ALA A 521 0.84 3.20 -22.76
CA ALA A 521 0.90 4.24 -21.74
C ALA A 521 1.69 3.75 -20.52
N LEU A 522 2.03 4.67 -19.61
CA LEU A 522 2.57 4.30 -18.32
C LEU A 522 1.63 3.30 -17.62
N ARG A 523 2.16 2.24 -17.02
CA ARG A 523 1.37 1.28 -16.23
C ARG A 523 0.65 2.00 -15.09
N GLY A 524 -0.68 1.84 -15.00
CA GLY A 524 -1.51 2.52 -14.02
C GLY A 524 -1.72 4.00 -14.30
N THR A 525 -1.50 4.46 -15.54
CA THR A 525 -1.77 5.85 -15.93
C THR A 525 -3.19 6.27 -15.57
N SER A 526 -3.37 7.51 -15.11
CA SER A 526 -4.71 8.05 -14.96
C SER A 526 -5.31 8.27 -16.35
N LEU A 527 -6.54 7.80 -16.56
CA LEU A 527 -7.23 7.96 -17.84
C LEU A 527 -8.31 9.03 -17.71
N ALA A 528 -8.46 9.83 -18.75
CA ALA A 528 -9.52 10.81 -18.86
C ALA A 528 -9.99 10.88 -20.32
N ALA A 529 -11.31 10.88 -20.56
CA ALA A 529 -11.84 10.87 -21.91
C ALA A 529 -13.04 11.81 -22.07
N ILE A 530 -13.21 12.35 -23.27
CA ILE A 530 -14.39 13.14 -23.68
C ILE A 530 -14.81 12.85 -25.12
N THR A 531 -16.08 13.13 -25.42
CA THR A 531 -16.60 13.24 -26.79
C THR A 531 -16.53 14.69 -27.29
N HIS A 532 -16.09 14.94 -28.52
CA HIS A 532 -15.84 16.29 -29.01
C HIS A 532 -17.04 16.93 -29.74
N HIS A 533 -17.61 16.28 -30.75
CA HIS A 533 -18.69 16.86 -31.57
C HIS A 533 -19.89 15.94 -31.83
N THR A 534 -19.67 14.71 -32.28
CA THR A 534 -20.74 13.84 -32.80
C THR A 534 -20.79 12.47 -32.12
N GLY A 535 -20.22 12.36 -30.90
CA GLY A 535 -20.06 11.07 -30.22
C GLY A 535 -19.01 10.13 -30.85
N HIS A 536 -18.65 10.36 -32.13
CA HIS A 536 -17.64 9.61 -32.87
C HIS A 536 -16.22 10.18 -32.75
N ASP A 537 -16.11 11.47 -32.44
CA ASP A 537 -14.83 12.13 -32.19
C ASP A 537 -14.53 12.07 -30.69
N ILE A 538 -13.45 11.37 -30.33
CA ILE A 538 -13.09 11.09 -28.95
C ILE A 538 -11.70 11.65 -28.67
N ARG A 539 -11.49 12.15 -27.46
CA ARG A 539 -10.17 12.52 -26.95
C ARG A 539 -9.89 11.76 -25.68
N LEU A 540 -8.72 11.15 -25.62
CA LEU A 540 -8.20 10.38 -24.52
C LEU A 540 -6.93 11.04 -24.02
N TYR A 541 -6.84 11.28 -22.73
CA TYR A 541 -5.67 11.85 -22.06
C TYR A 541 -5.07 10.81 -21.13
N TYR A 542 -3.76 10.70 -21.19
CA TYR A 542 -2.99 9.68 -20.50
C TYR A 542 -1.56 10.19 -20.26
N GLN A 543 -0.82 9.43 -19.47
CA GLN A 543 0.60 9.65 -19.23
C GLN A 543 1.41 8.56 -19.94
N THR A 544 2.45 8.96 -20.67
CA THR A 544 3.40 8.06 -21.33
C THR A 544 4.49 7.57 -20.37
N GLU A 545 5.24 6.54 -20.77
CA GLU A 545 6.34 5.97 -19.96
C GLU A 545 7.46 6.98 -19.65
N ASP A 546 7.64 8.03 -20.45
CA ASP A 546 8.56 9.13 -20.18
C ASP A 546 8.02 10.19 -19.19
N LEU A 547 6.89 9.86 -18.54
CA LEU A 547 6.14 10.64 -17.58
C LEU A 547 5.46 11.90 -18.15
N THR A 548 5.35 12.05 -19.48
CA THR A 548 4.66 13.18 -20.12
C THR A 548 3.15 12.97 -20.24
N ILE A 549 2.38 14.05 -20.04
CA ILE A 549 0.92 14.05 -20.26
C ILE A 549 0.63 14.28 -21.74
N ARG A 550 -0.12 13.38 -22.37
CA ARG A 550 -0.41 13.36 -23.81
C ARG A 550 -1.90 13.23 -24.09
N GLU A 551 -2.27 13.61 -25.31
CA GLU A 551 -3.59 13.39 -25.90
C GLU A 551 -3.50 12.38 -27.04
N TYR A 552 -4.48 11.48 -27.12
CA TYR A 552 -4.77 10.66 -28.29
C TYR A 552 -6.19 10.99 -28.74
N ARG A 553 -6.41 11.14 -30.05
CA ARG A 553 -7.70 11.56 -30.58
C ARG A 553 -8.21 10.59 -31.63
N SER A 554 -9.50 10.30 -31.58
CA SER A 554 -10.24 9.62 -32.63
C SER A 554 -11.00 10.66 -33.45
N LYS A 555 -10.85 10.62 -34.77
CA LYS A 555 -11.70 11.36 -35.70
C LYS A 555 -12.30 10.40 -36.71
N GLY A 556 -13.62 10.25 -36.71
CA GLY A 556 -14.30 9.26 -37.55
C GLY A 556 -13.79 7.82 -37.34
N ASN A 557 -13.55 7.42 -36.09
CA ASN A 557 -12.96 6.14 -35.69
C ASN A 557 -11.49 5.91 -36.08
N VAL A 558 -10.79 6.92 -36.61
CA VAL A 558 -9.36 6.84 -36.87
C VAL A 558 -8.61 7.51 -35.72
N TRP A 559 -7.82 6.72 -35.02
CA TRP A 559 -7.00 7.19 -33.91
C TRP A 559 -5.68 7.81 -34.38
N SER A 560 -5.26 8.89 -33.74
CA SER A 560 -4.00 9.59 -34.01
C SER A 560 -3.52 10.37 -32.78
N PRO A 561 -2.21 10.67 -32.67
CA PRO A 561 -1.70 11.58 -31.65
C PRO A 561 -2.40 12.94 -31.68
N GLY A 562 -2.75 13.44 -30.49
CA GLY A 562 -3.30 14.76 -30.28
C GLY A 562 -2.22 15.85 -30.24
N HIS A 563 -2.63 17.06 -29.88
CA HIS A 563 -1.74 18.23 -29.82
C HIS A 563 -1.41 18.67 -28.40
N LEU A 564 -2.01 18.04 -27.37
CA LEU A 564 -1.68 18.34 -25.98
C LEU A 564 -0.29 17.77 -25.64
N ASP A 565 0.54 18.64 -25.08
CA ASP A 565 1.78 18.28 -24.38
C ASP A 565 1.77 18.97 -23.01
N GLY A 566 1.44 18.23 -21.96
CA GLY A 566 1.36 18.76 -20.61
C GLY A 566 2.72 18.82 -19.89
N GLY A 567 3.80 18.36 -20.54
CA GLY A 567 5.11 18.19 -19.92
C GLY A 567 5.19 17.00 -18.96
N LYS A 568 6.34 16.85 -18.31
CA LYS A 568 6.63 15.76 -17.35
C LYS A 568 6.00 16.03 -15.98
N THR A 569 5.44 15.00 -15.36
CA THR A 569 4.97 15.05 -13.97
C THR A 569 5.30 13.76 -13.21
N SER A 570 4.91 13.63 -11.95
CA SER A 570 5.03 12.37 -11.20
C SER A 570 4.22 11.26 -11.86
N GLY A 571 4.67 10.01 -11.81
CA GLY A 571 4.00 8.88 -12.43
C GLY A 571 2.62 8.63 -11.82
N CYS A 572 1.67 8.23 -12.67
CA CYS A 572 0.27 8.01 -12.35
C CYS A 572 -0.43 9.25 -11.74
N ALA A 573 0.02 10.46 -12.11
CA ALA A 573 -0.64 11.69 -11.69
C ALA A 573 -2.12 11.65 -12.09
N PRO A 574 -3.06 12.05 -11.21
CA PRO A 574 -4.48 12.12 -11.56
C PRO A 574 -4.68 13.10 -12.74
N ILE A 575 -5.30 12.63 -13.82
CA ILE A 575 -5.66 13.41 -15.01
C ILE A 575 -7.18 13.50 -15.08
N ARG A 576 -7.73 14.71 -15.23
CA ARG A 576 -9.17 14.94 -15.39
C ARG A 576 -9.44 15.94 -16.48
N VAL A 577 -10.60 15.81 -17.12
CA VAL A 577 -10.99 16.64 -18.25
C VAL A 577 -12.43 17.12 -18.07
N VAL A 578 -12.69 18.37 -18.44
CA VAL A 578 -14.04 18.91 -18.65
C VAL A 578 -14.16 19.45 -20.06
N ARG A 579 -15.38 19.38 -20.59
CA ARG A 579 -15.76 19.98 -21.85
C ARG A 579 -17.07 20.73 -21.71
N TRP A 580 -17.26 21.77 -22.51
CA TRP A 580 -18.55 22.41 -22.69
C TRP A 580 -18.67 23.02 -24.08
N GLU A 581 -19.90 23.19 -24.52
CA GLU A 581 -20.24 23.74 -25.83
C GLU A 581 -20.68 25.20 -25.69
N TYR A 582 -20.25 26.05 -26.62
CA TYR A 582 -20.68 27.45 -26.73
C TYR A 582 -21.07 27.78 -28.18
N TRP A 583 -21.65 28.97 -28.39
CA TRP A 583 -22.06 29.46 -29.70
C TRP A 583 -20.83 29.67 -30.61
N GLY A 584 -20.39 28.60 -31.28
CA GLY A 584 -19.27 28.63 -32.22
C GLY A 584 -18.09 27.69 -31.92
N GLY A 585 -18.18 26.79 -30.93
CA GLY A 585 -17.13 25.79 -30.68
C GLY A 585 -17.32 24.93 -29.44
N LEU A 586 -16.34 24.04 -29.22
CA LEU A 586 -16.17 23.26 -28.00
C LEU A 586 -14.94 23.78 -27.26
N ASP A 587 -15.08 24.02 -25.96
CA ASP A 587 -13.95 24.25 -25.08
C ASP A 587 -13.62 22.97 -24.31
N VAL A 588 -12.32 22.75 -24.11
CA VAL A 588 -11.79 21.62 -23.36
C VAL A 588 -10.74 22.12 -22.39
N GLN A 589 -10.82 21.67 -21.14
CA GLN A 589 -9.76 21.87 -20.15
C GLN A 589 -9.34 20.54 -19.55
N VAL A 590 -8.03 20.33 -19.46
CA VAL A 590 -7.40 19.14 -18.90
C VAL A 590 -6.58 19.55 -17.70
N TYR A 591 -6.74 18.84 -16.60
CA TYR A 591 -6.14 19.13 -15.31
C TYR A 591 -5.35 17.93 -14.81
N TRP A 592 -4.24 18.19 -14.13
CA TRP A 592 -3.45 17.15 -13.49
C TRP A 592 -2.67 17.66 -12.27
N GLN A 593 -2.17 16.73 -11.44
CA GLN A 593 -1.22 17.04 -10.37
C GLN A 593 0.19 17.17 -10.95
N SER A 594 0.84 18.30 -10.66
CA SER A 594 2.25 18.55 -10.97
C SER A 594 3.20 17.90 -9.94
N GLN A 595 4.50 17.83 -10.25
CA GLN A 595 5.54 17.30 -9.33
C GLN A 595 5.63 18.05 -7.99
N ASN A 596 5.17 19.30 -7.93
CA ASN A 596 5.14 20.12 -6.72
C ASN A 596 3.79 20.05 -5.99
N ASP A 597 3.03 18.95 -6.19
CA ASP A 597 1.73 18.71 -5.58
C ASP A 597 0.64 19.75 -5.92
N LYS A 598 0.85 20.60 -6.93
CA LYS A 598 -0.13 21.60 -7.36
C LYS A 598 -1.05 21.02 -8.43
N MET A 599 -2.35 21.27 -8.33
CA MET A 599 -3.33 21.01 -9.39
C MET A 599 -3.22 22.10 -10.46
N VAL A 600 -2.73 21.72 -11.63
CA VAL A 600 -2.53 22.60 -12.80
C VAL A 600 -3.42 22.14 -13.95
N GLY A 601 -3.59 22.97 -14.97
CA GLY A 601 -4.33 22.56 -16.17
C GLY A 601 -4.01 23.38 -17.40
N MET A 602 -4.45 22.86 -18.54
CA MET A 602 -4.40 23.53 -19.84
C MET A 602 -5.79 23.63 -20.44
N GLN A 603 -6.03 24.72 -21.17
CA GLN A 603 -7.23 24.93 -21.96
C GLN A 603 -6.89 24.86 -23.45
N GLN A 604 -7.73 24.16 -24.20
CA GLN A 604 -7.68 24.24 -25.65
C GLN A 604 -8.39 25.50 -26.12
N THR A 605 -7.66 26.32 -26.88
CA THR A 605 -8.19 27.52 -27.54
C THR A 605 -8.11 27.35 -29.05
N LYS A 606 -8.70 28.28 -29.82
CA LYS A 606 -8.52 28.34 -31.28
C LYS A 606 -7.04 28.43 -31.72
N ALA A 607 -6.18 28.98 -30.86
CA ALA A 607 -4.73 29.11 -31.10
C ALA A 607 -3.91 27.92 -30.61
N GLY A 608 -4.55 26.84 -30.15
CA GLY A 608 -3.90 25.67 -29.55
C GLY A 608 -4.05 25.60 -28.03
N TRP A 609 -3.29 24.69 -27.42
CA TRP A 609 -3.29 24.45 -25.98
C TRP A 609 -2.49 25.53 -25.24
N ARG A 610 -3.02 26.01 -24.10
CA ARG A 610 -2.37 27.01 -23.24
C ARG A 610 -2.54 26.64 -21.77
N TYR A 611 -1.51 26.86 -20.97
CA TYR A 611 -1.61 26.71 -19.51
C TYR A 611 -2.58 27.72 -18.91
N LEU A 612 -3.34 27.27 -17.91
CA LEU A 612 -4.13 28.14 -17.04
C LEU A 612 -3.18 28.96 -16.16
N GLN A 613 -3.51 30.23 -15.92
CA GLN A 613 -2.60 31.18 -15.30
C GLN A 613 -2.24 30.86 -13.85
N GLN A 614 -3.13 30.19 -13.11
CA GLN A 614 -2.91 29.87 -11.70
C GLN A 614 -3.30 28.41 -11.40
N PRO A 615 -2.54 27.72 -10.55
CA PRO A 615 -2.95 26.45 -9.98
C PRO A 615 -4.24 26.59 -9.15
N ILE A 616 -5.07 25.55 -9.13
CA ILE A 616 -6.33 25.54 -8.35
C ILE A 616 -6.03 25.44 -6.84
N GLY A 617 -5.00 24.67 -6.48
CA GLY A 617 -4.63 24.41 -5.10
C GLY A 617 -3.58 23.29 -5.01
N THR A 618 -3.31 22.84 -3.78
CA THR A 618 -2.40 21.71 -3.51
C THR A 618 -3.19 20.44 -3.23
N LEU A 619 -2.75 19.33 -3.79
CA LEU A 619 -3.28 17.98 -3.56
C LEU A 619 -2.19 17.13 -2.92
N GLN A 620 -2.51 16.41 -1.85
CA GLN A 620 -1.54 15.49 -1.25
C GLN A 620 -1.19 14.38 -2.25
N THR A 621 0.09 14.02 -2.35
CA THR A 621 0.56 12.92 -3.22
C THR A 621 -0.26 11.64 -2.97
N GLY A 622 -0.74 11.02 -4.05
CA GLY A 622 -1.60 9.82 -4.00
C GLY A 622 -3.10 10.10 -3.92
N ASN A 623 -3.53 11.29 -3.49
CA ASN A 623 -4.95 11.66 -3.50
C ASN A 623 -5.44 11.88 -4.93
N GLN A 624 -6.74 11.67 -5.13
CA GLN A 624 -7.41 11.87 -6.40
C GLN A 624 -8.32 13.10 -6.34
N PHE A 625 -8.59 13.68 -7.50
CA PHE A 625 -9.62 14.70 -7.68
C PHE A 625 -10.51 14.34 -8.87
N VAL A 626 -11.69 14.91 -8.96
CA VAL A 626 -12.59 14.80 -10.11
C VAL A 626 -13.27 16.14 -10.33
N LEU A 627 -13.69 16.42 -11.56
CA LEU A 627 -14.29 17.70 -11.90
C LEU A 627 -15.43 17.53 -12.90
N THR A 628 -16.39 18.44 -12.82
CA THR A 628 -17.53 18.53 -13.74
C THR A 628 -17.78 20.00 -14.09
N SER A 629 -18.28 20.24 -15.29
CA SER A 629 -18.69 21.57 -15.75
C SER A 629 -20.20 21.69 -15.77
N LEU A 630 -20.70 22.87 -15.41
CA LEU A 630 -22.10 23.25 -15.33
C LEU A 630 -22.32 24.55 -16.09
N ASP A 631 -23.57 24.90 -16.36
CA ASP A 631 -23.99 26.12 -17.09
C ASP A 631 -23.10 26.44 -18.31
N ARG A 632 -22.92 25.44 -19.19
CA ARG A 632 -22.10 25.55 -20.40
C ARG A 632 -20.68 26.09 -20.14
N GLY A 633 -20.06 25.65 -19.05
CA GLY A 633 -18.68 26.00 -18.70
C GLY A 633 -18.52 27.27 -17.90
N ARG A 634 -19.60 27.98 -17.56
CA ARG A 634 -19.53 29.15 -16.66
C ARG A 634 -19.20 28.77 -15.22
N SER A 635 -19.50 27.53 -14.86
CA SER A 635 -19.28 26.96 -13.54
C SER A 635 -18.54 25.63 -13.64
N ILE A 636 -17.46 25.47 -12.90
CA ILE A 636 -16.75 24.20 -12.73
C ILE A 636 -16.80 23.83 -11.25
N ARG A 637 -17.00 22.54 -10.95
CA ARG A 637 -16.93 21.99 -9.60
C ARG A 637 -15.85 20.94 -9.58
N LEU A 638 -14.93 21.05 -8.61
CA LEU A 638 -13.85 20.11 -8.39
C LEU A 638 -14.00 19.50 -7.00
N TYR A 639 -14.04 18.17 -6.94
CA TYR A 639 -14.08 17.41 -5.70
C TYR A 639 -12.74 16.71 -5.49
N TYR A 640 -12.20 16.78 -4.29
CA TYR A 640 -10.90 16.22 -3.97
C TYR A 640 -10.85 15.75 -2.52
N GLN A 641 -9.97 14.80 -2.24
CA GLN A 641 -9.70 14.38 -0.88
C GLN A 641 -8.63 15.28 -0.24
N HIS A 642 -8.96 15.84 0.92
CA HIS A 642 -8.06 16.66 1.71
C HIS A 642 -7.19 15.80 2.65
N ARG A 643 -6.19 16.41 3.30
CA ARG A 643 -5.21 15.72 4.18
C ARG A 643 -5.83 15.01 5.39
N ASP A 644 -7.02 15.44 5.79
CA ASP A 644 -7.83 14.84 6.86
C ASP A 644 -8.74 13.70 6.33
N SER A 645 -8.51 13.23 5.11
CA SER A 645 -9.28 12.18 4.41
C SER A 645 -10.73 12.54 4.07
N ARG A 646 -11.21 13.72 4.44
CA ARG A 646 -12.53 14.23 4.04
C ARG A 646 -12.51 14.71 2.60
N LEU A 647 -13.63 14.57 1.92
CA LEU A 647 -13.84 15.19 0.61
C LEU A 647 -14.23 16.64 0.78
N ARG A 648 -13.71 17.48 -0.10
CA ARG A 648 -13.99 18.92 -0.17
C ARG A 648 -14.22 19.33 -1.61
N GLU A 649 -14.84 20.49 -1.77
CA GLU A 649 -15.12 21.10 -3.07
C GLU A 649 -14.38 22.41 -3.28
N MET A 650 -13.87 22.60 -4.50
CA MET A 650 -13.49 23.90 -5.05
C MET A 650 -14.46 24.23 -6.18
N CYS A 651 -15.00 25.45 -6.15
CA CYS A 651 -15.89 25.98 -7.17
C CYS A 651 -15.12 26.98 -8.04
N CYS A 652 -15.37 26.98 -9.34
CA CYS A 652 -14.94 28.04 -10.23
C CYS A 652 -16.16 28.62 -10.90
N ASP A 653 -16.52 29.87 -10.58
CA ASP A 653 -17.60 30.58 -11.25
C ASP A 653 -17.01 31.81 -11.96
N HIS A 654 -17.37 31.98 -13.23
CA HIS A 654 -16.84 33.06 -14.07
C HIS A 654 -15.30 33.16 -14.09
N GLY A 655 -14.61 32.01 -13.98
CA GLY A 655 -13.15 31.91 -14.02
C GLY A 655 -12.43 32.13 -12.68
N SER A 656 -13.17 32.39 -11.59
CA SER A 656 -12.59 32.61 -10.26
C SER A 656 -12.80 31.40 -9.35
N TRP A 657 -11.71 30.84 -8.83
CA TRP A 657 -11.75 29.70 -7.90
C TRP A 657 -11.99 30.13 -6.46
N PHE A 658 -12.89 29.43 -5.77
CA PHE A 658 -13.21 29.63 -4.34
C PHE A 658 -13.64 28.33 -3.68
N ARG A 659 -13.68 28.31 -2.34
CA ARG A 659 -14.08 27.13 -1.55
C ARG A 659 -15.58 26.91 -1.61
N GLY A 660 -15.97 25.70 -2.04
CA GLY A 660 -17.36 25.24 -2.05
C GLY A 660 -17.86 24.84 -0.67
N GLU A 661 -19.17 24.59 -0.58
CA GLU A 661 -19.84 24.24 0.67
C GLU A 661 -19.75 22.76 1.00
N PHE A 662 -19.45 21.90 0.01
CA PHE A 662 -19.35 20.47 0.24
C PHE A 662 -18.18 20.10 1.16
N SER A 663 -18.52 19.37 2.22
CA SER A 663 -17.58 18.62 3.06
C SER A 663 -18.24 17.32 3.47
N SER A 664 -17.55 16.20 3.28
CA SER A 664 -18.00 14.88 3.76
C SER A 664 -17.91 14.70 5.26
#